data_AF-A0A8B6DPF6-F1
#
_entry.id   AF-A0A8B6DPF6-F1
#
_cell.length_a   1.000
_cell.length_b   1.000
_cell.length_c   1.000
_cell.angle_alpha   90.00
_cell.angle_beta   90.00
_cell.angle_gamma   90.00
#
_symmetry.space_group_name_H-M   'P 1'
#
loop_
_entity.id
_entity.type
_entity.pdbx_description
1 polymer ?
#
loop_
_entity_poly.entity_id
_entity_poly.type
_entity_poly.pdbx_seq_one_letter_code
_entity_poly.pdbx_strand_id
1 'polypeptide(L)'
;MQATRPRSLIAPLQLGLGVQMHHHFGSKFLLDTLYQLGFSSSYKEVQKHGVNSALQGDDSPQDLEGRCIQHVADNVDHNIRTLDGHGTFHGMGIIAGITPGYNHKTIVQRLNVSLDDIKQIGKIDLHQYNFDRTSKLSLKFESLAAQQSGALPDNISLLCSTLWPKKRIGWSAMCNLVQDGAYPGKSTIVFLPMIDLEPGNLSCIFSTMKFVCNEAFKYRANPMLTFDQPLYWKALTIIDNEPKDSDLKSIVLRLGGFHLEMSFLGSIGNIMSGSGLAELMETVYAPNAVTHMFTGKAVARAVRGHFLIYNALTSLLLCEHFHVSSTVLKDHDTENVEHLSSLEDSEIHNENTFIQDLNKLSYIFDEILERHLPVDTLDQNEVLRKIRDSISTFRKSHIENRTARLWFLYMDMVDLLRNFIKAERTGNWTLHLQTIQKMLPYFAAAGHNLYLKSAYVYLQQMHGLSRTNPAINEALMSGFHVMRRSDRFWSGLSSDLIIEQVLMRCIKTTGGLTRGRGMTDAQRSLWILSMPQCIQMNEAMQQVTGVNFETSEQHKEMCIPRKVRDTKDTTTFLDFLGERSPFSIDKNLRNIETGATGDSNVNSDNALVIGHNIISSMEGKCIDEFVFKRKNQVTTLSSKLNIKVDNEEISVDPQLLFQRLVTTANTMFPDVSQVFKYELSAVPAALFEPSGLMRQAQKSTLADEIWNTGSCVFSDDLGTDVRHVIDGGSLIQRIPWKKGATFAEICQLYIDHINNRYPIPIIVFDGYGSGPTTKDHVHERRSKGVTGTHISFKDSTPFKSKKEIFLANGENKQNFINMLCNKMDNEGFISLQAAADADVLIASTAVRYASCYPTVVVGEDTDVLILLLFHAEENSKPLVFQSDKIRKSKVWDIKKTKELLGNEIVDLLPFIHAITGCDTTSRLYGIGKKEGLKRLRENAFFRELASVFLKQDATSDDVIQSGQSALVILYGGETGESLDQLRYRKFNHKVLTNSLSCVHVQSLPPTSEAASQHCKRAYYQIQEWTNDSVHMLSPSDWGWVLQGTSLCPIRTILPPAPDNLLHVIRCKCKSGCDTRRCTCRKNGLDCSSACSECKGLNCSNCKVLEIHEDEDDSDI
;
A
#
# COMPACT_ATOMS: atom_id res chain seq x y z
N MET A 1 -45.59 -26.89 -33.99
CA MET A 1 -44.72 -26.78 -35.18
C MET A 1 -43.23 -26.86 -34.85
N GLN A 2 -42.71 -26.11 -33.88
CA GLN A 2 -41.26 -26.13 -33.56
C GLN A 2 -40.73 -27.46 -33.02
N ALA A 3 -41.44 -28.14 -32.12
CA ALA A 3 -41.02 -29.44 -31.59
C ALA A 3 -41.00 -30.55 -32.67
N THR A 4 -41.72 -30.36 -33.77
CA THR A 4 -41.85 -31.34 -34.87
C THR A 4 -41.05 -30.96 -36.12
N ARG A 5 -40.67 -29.68 -36.29
CA ARG A 5 -39.83 -29.17 -37.40
C ARG A 5 -38.93 -28.03 -36.90
N PRO A 6 -37.88 -28.32 -36.11
CA PRO A 6 -37.06 -27.30 -35.45
C PRO A 6 -36.29 -26.36 -36.41
N ARG A 7 -36.33 -26.62 -37.72
CA ARG A 7 -35.58 -25.91 -38.77
C ARG A 7 -36.47 -25.22 -39.83
N SER A 8 -37.79 -25.26 -39.71
CA SER A 8 -38.69 -24.73 -40.75
C SER A 8 -39.05 -23.24 -40.58
N LEU A 9 -38.70 -22.62 -39.45
CA LEU A 9 -38.92 -21.20 -39.18
C LEU A 9 -37.82 -20.64 -38.26
N ILE A 10 -37.49 -19.36 -38.39
CA ILE A 10 -36.59 -18.66 -37.46
C ILE A 10 -37.44 -18.22 -36.27
N ALA A 11 -37.25 -18.85 -35.12
CA ALA A 11 -38.02 -18.51 -33.93
C ALA A 11 -37.27 -17.53 -33.01
N PRO A 12 -38.00 -16.60 -32.35
CA PRO A 12 -37.40 -15.62 -31.46
C PRO A 12 -36.50 -16.23 -30.37
N LEU A 13 -36.93 -17.33 -29.75
CA LEU A 13 -36.16 -17.98 -28.67
C LEU A 13 -34.84 -18.60 -29.18
N GLN A 14 -34.86 -19.27 -30.33
CA GLN A 14 -33.67 -19.91 -30.92
C GLN A 14 -32.68 -18.85 -31.42
N LEU A 15 -33.18 -17.77 -32.02
CA LEU A 15 -32.38 -16.62 -32.44
C LEU A 15 -31.79 -15.90 -31.22
N GLY A 16 -32.60 -15.64 -30.20
CA GLY A 16 -32.17 -15.00 -28.96
C GLY A 16 -31.11 -15.81 -28.22
N LEU A 17 -31.29 -17.12 -28.07
CA LEU A 17 -30.27 -18.01 -27.51
C LEU A 17 -28.99 -17.99 -28.37
N GLY A 18 -29.13 -17.94 -29.69
CA GLY A 18 -27.98 -17.83 -30.60
C GLY A 18 -27.20 -16.53 -30.42
N VAL A 19 -27.89 -15.39 -30.36
CA VAL A 19 -27.27 -14.08 -30.10
C VAL A 19 -26.61 -14.05 -28.72
N GLN A 20 -27.26 -14.58 -27.70
CA GLN A 20 -26.72 -14.66 -26.34
C GLN A 20 -25.43 -15.51 -26.30
N MET A 21 -25.45 -16.72 -26.85
CA MET A 21 -24.28 -17.60 -26.87
C MET A 21 -23.13 -17.01 -27.73
N HIS A 22 -23.45 -16.33 -28.84
CA HIS A 22 -22.46 -15.60 -29.63
C HIS A 22 -21.79 -14.51 -28.81
N HIS A 23 -22.58 -13.70 -28.10
CA HIS A 23 -22.10 -12.60 -27.27
C HIS A 23 -21.19 -13.07 -26.13
N HIS A 24 -21.53 -14.18 -25.47
CA HIS A 24 -20.73 -14.69 -24.34
C HIS A 24 -19.47 -15.44 -24.77
N PHE A 25 -19.53 -16.20 -25.88
CA PHE A 25 -18.49 -17.16 -26.21
C PHE A 25 -17.80 -16.93 -27.56
N GLY A 26 -18.37 -16.13 -28.47
CA GLY A 26 -17.82 -15.90 -29.81
C GLY A 26 -17.64 -17.18 -30.65
N SER A 27 -18.29 -18.29 -30.26
CA SER A 27 -17.96 -19.62 -30.78
C SER A 27 -18.95 -20.08 -31.85
N LYS A 28 -18.46 -20.15 -33.09
CA LYS A 28 -19.19 -20.79 -34.19
C LYS A 28 -19.49 -22.26 -33.90
N PHE A 29 -18.52 -22.99 -33.34
CA PHE A 29 -18.68 -24.40 -32.99
C PHE A 29 -19.84 -24.62 -32.00
N LEU A 30 -19.91 -23.79 -30.95
CA LEU A 30 -21.00 -23.87 -29.96
C LEU A 30 -22.36 -23.62 -30.61
N LEU A 31 -22.46 -22.57 -31.43
CA LEU A 31 -23.71 -22.22 -32.10
C LEU A 31 -24.16 -23.25 -33.11
N ASP A 32 -23.24 -23.74 -33.94
CA ASP A 32 -23.56 -24.79 -34.91
C ASP A 32 -23.95 -26.09 -34.20
N THR A 33 -23.32 -26.43 -33.06
CA THR A 33 -23.72 -27.57 -32.22
C THR A 33 -25.14 -27.41 -31.68
N LEU A 34 -25.46 -26.27 -31.07
CA LEU A 34 -26.80 -25.98 -30.54
C LEU A 34 -27.85 -25.92 -31.65
N TYR A 35 -27.49 -25.42 -32.83
CA TYR A 35 -28.35 -25.42 -34.01
C TYR A 35 -28.61 -26.84 -34.53
N GLN A 36 -27.59 -27.71 -34.59
CA GLN A 36 -27.78 -29.11 -35.01
C GLN A 36 -28.74 -29.85 -34.06
N LEU A 37 -28.67 -29.56 -32.76
CA LEU A 37 -29.57 -30.08 -31.73
C LEU A 37 -30.97 -29.42 -31.73
N GLY A 38 -31.19 -28.36 -32.51
CA GLY A 38 -32.48 -27.67 -32.63
C GLY A 38 -32.75 -26.61 -31.55
N PHE A 39 -31.77 -26.29 -30.70
CA PHE A 39 -31.92 -25.33 -29.60
C PHE A 39 -31.65 -23.88 -29.99
N SER A 40 -30.83 -23.64 -31.02
CA SER A 40 -30.42 -22.30 -31.44
C SER A 40 -30.63 -22.08 -32.94
N SER A 41 -30.57 -20.82 -33.40
CA SER A 41 -30.44 -20.48 -34.81
C SER A 41 -29.01 -20.74 -35.31
N SER A 42 -28.84 -20.95 -36.61
CA SER A 42 -27.50 -21.17 -37.19
C SER A 42 -26.57 -19.98 -36.96
N TYR A 43 -25.26 -20.21 -36.90
CA TYR A 43 -24.26 -19.13 -36.79
C TYR A 43 -24.45 -18.04 -37.87
N LYS A 44 -24.82 -18.44 -39.09
CA LYS A 44 -25.07 -17.53 -40.21
C LYS A 44 -26.26 -16.60 -39.96
N GLU A 45 -27.35 -17.11 -39.37
CA GLU A 45 -28.51 -16.28 -39.04
C GLU A 45 -28.22 -15.35 -37.87
N VAL A 46 -27.44 -15.79 -36.88
CA VAL A 46 -26.99 -14.94 -35.76
C VAL A 46 -26.12 -13.78 -36.27
N GLN A 47 -25.16 -14.07 -37.17
CA GLN A 47 -24.33 -13.05 -37.82
C GLN A 47 -25.18 -12.08 -38.66
N LYS A 48 -26.14 -12.60 -39.44
CA LYS A 48 -27.06 -11.77 -40.24
C LYS A 48 -27.93 -10.88 -39.36
N HIS A 49 -28.38 -11.37 -38.21
CA HIS A 49 -29.10 -10.56 -37.24
C HIS A 49 -28.22 -9.42 -36.73
N GLY A 50 -26.97 -9.68 -36.32
CA GLY A 50 -26.03 -8.65 -35.92
C GLY A 50 -25.79 -7.59 -37.00
N VAL A 51 -25.60 -8.00 -38.26
CA VAL A 51 -25.49 -7.07 -39.41
C VAL A 51 -26.71 -6.18 -39.52
N ASN A 52 -27.91 -6.77 -39.54
CA ASN A 52 -29.15 -5.99 -39.65
C ASN A 52 -29.41 -5.10 -38.43
N SER A 53 -29.01 -5.52 -37.23
CA SER A 53 -29.10 -4.70 -36.02
C SER A 53 -28.24 -3.44 -36.11
N ALA A 54 -27.05 -3.52 -36.70
CA ALA A 54 -26.15 -2.37 -36.88
C ALA A 54 -26.68 -1.31 -37.86
N LEU A 55 -27.71 -1.63 -38.64
CA LEU A 55 -28.21 -0.82 -39.74
C LEU A 55 -29.56 -0.17 -39.45
N GLN A 56 -30.19 -0.54 -38.34
CA GLN A 56 -31.43 0.11 -37.96
C GLN A 56 -31.10 1.51 -37.44
N GLY A 57 -31.71 2.51 -38.08
CA GLY A 57 -31.61 3.90 -37.67
C GLY A 57 -32.02 4.07 -36.21
N ASP A 58 -31.53 5.14 -35.62
CA ASP A 58 -31.77 5.51 -34.24
C ASP A 58 -33.29 5.71 -34.00
N ASP A 59 -33.94 4.75 -33.34
CA ASP A 59 -35.34 4.83 -32.85
C ASP A 59 -35.45 5.77 -31.63
N SER A 60 -34.40 6.54 -31.35
CA SER A 60 -34.40 7.51 -30.27
C SER A 60 -35.46 8.59 -30.50
N PRO A 61 -36.04 9.14 -29.40
CA PRO A 61 -37.06 10.17 -29.50
C PRO A 61 -36.57 11.34 -30.36
N GLN A 62 -37.42 11.82 -31.29
CA GLN A 62 -37.11 13.01 -32.11
C GLN A 62 -36.95 14.28 -31.26
N ASP A 63 -37.52 14.30 -30.05
CA ASP A 63 -37.34 15.33 -29.03
C ASP A 63 -37.16 14.67 -27.64
N LEU A 64 -36.21 15.18 -26.84
CA LEU A 64 -35.91 14.70 -25.47
C LEU A 64 -36.87 15.29 -24.42
N GLU A 65 -38.16 15.45 -24.72
CA GLU A 65 -39.10 16.08 -23.79
C GLU A 65 -39.11 15.36 -22.42
N GLY A 66 -38.72 16.08 -21.36
CA GLY A 66 -38.55 15.53 -20.00
C GLY A 66 -37.34 14.61 -19.80
N ARG A 67 -36.39 14.54 -20.73
CA ARG A 67 -35.19 13.68 -20.69
C ARG A 67 -33.90 14.50 -20.78
N CYS A 68 -32.83 13.96 -20.20
CA CYS A 68 -31.47 14.48 -20.29
C CYS A 68 -30.57 13.44 -20.97
N ILE A 69 -29.75 13.90 -21.92
CA ILE A 69 -28.68 13.13 -22.55
C ILE A 69 -27.33 13.58 -22.01
N GLN A 70 -26.46 12.63 -21.70
CA GLN A 70 -25.08 12.92 -21.32
C GLN A 70 -24.12 11.93 -21.96
N HIS A 71 -22.95 12.41 -22.35
CA HIS A 71 -21.94 11.63 -23.06
C HIS A 71 -20.73 11.39 -22.18
N VAL A 72 -20.08 10.25 -22.42
CA VAL A 72 -18.82 9.87 -21.79
C VAL A 72 -17.92 9.29 -22.86
N ALA A 73 -16.66 9.69 -22.84
CA ALA A 73 -15.65 9.13 -23.71
C ALA A 73 -14.40 8.74 -22.91
N ASP A 74 -13.81 7.60 -23.25
CA ASP A 74 -12.69 7.02 -22.53
C ASP A 74 -11.82 6.13 -23.44
N ASN A 75 -10.61 5.79 -23.00
CA ASN A 75 -9.68 4.99 -23.79
C ASN A 75 -10.12 3.52 -23.94
N VAL A 76 -10.00 3.00 -25.16
CA VAL A 76 -10.22 1.59 -25.51
C VAL A 76 -8.92 1.01 -26.03
N ASP A 77 -8.30 0.13 -25.24
CA ASP A 77 -7.11 -0.61 -25.62
C ASP A 77 -7.41 -2.11 -25.79
N HIS A 78 -7.03 -2.70 -26.93
CA HIS A 78 -7.13 -4.15 -27.13
C HIS A 78 -5.90 -4.77 -27.82
N ASN A 79 -5.71 -6.08 -27.62
CA ASN A 79 -4.56 -6.87 -28.09
C ASN A 79 -3.19 -6.50 -27.48
N ILE A 80 -3.16 -5.92 -26.27
CA ILE A 80 -1.94 -5.52 -25.51
C ILE A 80 -0.94 -6.65 -25.17
N ARG A 81 -1.14 -7.86 -25.71
CA ARG A 81 -0.31 -9.06 -25.46
C ARG A 81 0.55 -9.45 -26.65
N THR A 82 0.66 -8.61 -27.67
CA THR A 82 1.66 -8.81 -28.72
C THR A 82 3.05 -8.62 -28.10
N LEU A 83 3.97 -9.53 -28.41
CA LEU A 83 5.31 -9.60 -27.80
C LEU A 83 6.13 -8.33 -28.06
N ASP A 84 5.81 -7.62 -29.13
CA ASP A 84 6.45 -6.40 -29.62
C ASP A 84 5.60 -5.13 -29.40
N GLY A 85 4.35 -5.26 -28.94
CA GLY A 85 3.39 -4.16 -28.84
C GLY A 85 2.82 -3.68 -30.17
N HIS A 86 3.18 -4.26 -31.32
CA HIS A 86 2.60 -3.90 -32.62
C HIS A 86 1.25 -4.60 -32.82
N GLY A 87 0.30 -3.93 -33.49
CA GLY A 87 -1.06 -4.46 -33.74
C GLY A 87 -2.05 -4.31 -32.56
N THR A 88 -1.70 -3.52 -31.55
CA THR A 88 -2.64 -3.04 -30.53
C THR A 88 -3.54 -1.97 -31.11
N PHE A 89 -4.83 -2.04 -30.79
CA PHE A 89 -5.74 -0.92 -31.06
C PHE A 89 -5.73 0.02 -29.87
N HIS A 90 -5.58 1.30 -30.17
CA HIS A 90 -5.66 2.41 -29.25
C HIS A 90 -6.69 3.39 -29.80
N GLY A 91 -7.92 3.35 -29.28
CA GLY A 91 -9.02 4.17 -29.79
C GLY A 91 -9.87 4.80 -28.70
N MET A 92 -10.73 5.75 -29.08
CA MET A 92 -11.67 6.40 -28.17
C MET A 92 -13.03 5.68 -28.20
N GLY A 93 -13.46 5.16 -27.05
CA GLY A 93 -14.80 4.63 -26.84
C GLY A 93 -15.74 5.74 -26.37
N ILE A 94 -16.99 5.73 -26.86
CA ILE A 94 -17.98 6.75 -26.52
C ILE A 94 -19.30 6.06 -26.16
N ILE A 95 -19.95 6.52 -25.10
CA ILE A 95 -21.32 6.15 -24.74
C ILE A 95 -22.19 7.39 -24.52
N ALA A 96 -23.50 7.25 -24.75
CA ALA A 96 -24.52 8.18 -24.30
C ALA A 96 -25.43 7.53 -23.27
N GLY A 97 -25.83 8.29 -22.24
CA GLY A 97 -26.87 7.89 -21.29
C GLY A 97 -28.06 8.83 -21.39
N ILE A 98 -29.24 8.28 -21.69
CA ILE A 98 -30.50 9.02 -21.78
C ILE A 98 -31.36 8.70 -20.55
N THR A 99 -31.76 9.72 -19.81
CA THR A 99 -32.51 9.57 -18.53
C THR A 99 -33.70 10.53 -18.49
N PRO A 100 -34.91 10.12 -18.06
CA PRO A 100 -35.33 8.74 -17.87
C PRO A 100 -35.10 7.89 -19.14
N GLY A 101 -34.97 6.58 -18.98
CA GLY A 101 -34.78 5.63 -20.08
C GLY A 101 -36.02 5.47 -20.94
N TYR A 102 -35.85 4.96 -22.16
CA TYR A 102 -36.94 4.68 -23.11
C TYR A 102 -36.90 3.22 -23.54
N ASN A 103 -38.08 2.67 -23.82
CA ASN A 103 -38.23 1.32 -24.33
C ASN A 103 -38.00 1.32 -25.84
N HIS A 104 -36.87 0.76 -26.28
CA HIS A 104 -36.69 0.36 -27.68
C HIS A 104 -37.68 -0.76 -28.00
N LYS A 105 -38.59 -0.53 -28.93
CA LYS A 105 -39.44 -1.59 -29.52
C LYS A 105 -39.13 -1.70 -31.01
N THR A 106 -37.91 -2.12 -31.32
CA THR A 106 -37.49 -2.18 -32.73
C THR A 106 -37.57 -3.62 -33.26
N ILE A 107 -38.34 -3.81 -34.32
CA ILE A 107 -38.35 -5.04 -35.10
C ILE A 107 -37.13 -5.00 -36.03
N VAL A 108 -36.15 -5.88 -35.80
CA VAL A 108 -34.96 -5.98 -36.67
C VAL A 108 -35.37 -6.45 -38.06
N GLN A 109 -35.39 -5.53 -39.02
CA GLN A 109 -35.73 -5.84 -40.40
C GLN A 109 -34.63 -6.70 -41.04
N ARG A 110 -35.05 -7.73 -41.77
CA ARG A 110 -34.10 -8.64 -42.42
C ARG A 110 -33.67 -8.07 -43.77
N LEU A 111 -32.57 -7.33 -43.78
CA LEU A 111 -31.97 -6.74 -44.98
C LEU A 111 -30.79 -7.60 -45.50
N ASN A 112 -30.36 -7.31 -46.73
CA ASN A 112 -29.12 -7.82 -47.31
C ASN A 112 -28.17 -6.64 -47.46
N VAL A 113 -27.19 -6.55 -46.58
CA VAL A 113 -26.35 -5.36 -46.48
C VAL A 113 -24.88 -5.72 -46.52
N SER A 114 -24.08 -4.87 -47.18
CA SER A 114 -22.65 -5.08 -47.36
C SER A 114 -21.85 -4.60 -46.13
N LEU A 115 -20.59 -5.06 -46.02
CA LEU A 115 -19.68 -4.55 -45.00
C LEU A 115 -19.29 -3.08 -45.23
N ASP A 116 -19.38 -2.58 -46.46
CA ASP A 116 -19.05 -1.18 -46.77
C ASP A 116 -20.17 -0.23 -46.32
N ASP A 117 -21.43 -0.66 -46.36
CA ASP A 117 -22.56 0.10 -45.78
C ASP A 117 -22.38 0.26 -44.26
N ILE A 118 -21.91 -0.78 -43.58
CA ILE A 118 -21.62 -0.74 -42.13
C ILE A 118 -20.44 0.21 -41.83
N LYS A 119 -19.39 0.20 -42.66
CA LYS A 119 -18.26 1.13 -42.50
C LYS A 119 -18.70 2.58 -42.61
N GLN A 120 -19.61 2.89 -43.54
CA GLN A 120 -20.09 4.25 -43.72
C GLN A 120 -20.89 4.75 -42.50
N ILE A 121 -21.71 3.89 -41.90
CA ILE A 121 -22.53 4.25 -40.72
C ILE A 121 -21.69 4.37 -39.46
N GLY A 122 -20.68 3.52 -39.31
CA GLY A 122 -19.76 3.56 -38.17
C GLY A 122 -18.66 4.61 -38.28
N LYS A 123 -18.67 5.46 -39.31
CA LYS A 123 -17.62 6.45 -39.55
C LYS A 123 -17.88 7.71 -38.71
N ILE A 124 -16.90 8.08 -37.90
CA ILE A 124 -16.81 9.44 -37.33
C ILE A 124 -15.87 10.25 -38.22
N ASP A 125 -16.31 11.44 -38.62
CA ASP A 125 -15.47 12.36 -39.37
C ASP A 125 -14.29 12.81 -38.49
N LEU A 126 -13.09 12.52 -38.97
CA LEU A 126 -11.85 12.91 -38.30
C LEU A 126 -11.54 14.35 -38.68
N HIS A 127 -11.51 15.21 -37.67
CA HIS A 127 -11.13 16.59 -37.81
C HIS A 127 -9.73 16.79 -37.26
N GLN A 128 -8.81 17.21 -38.13
CA GLN A 128 -7.45 17.54 -37.72
C GLN A 128 -7.48 18.79 -36.84
N TYR A 129 -6.87 18.69 -35.66
CA TYR A 129 -6.70 19.83 -34.76
C TYR A 129 -5.27 20.36 -34.87
N ASN A 130 -5.13 21.56 -35.45
CA ASN A 130 -3.86 22.24 -35.57
C ASN A 130 -3.53 22.93 -34.24
N PHE A 131 -2.78 22.24 -33.38
CA PHE A 131 -2.33 22.80 -32.12
C PHE A 131 -1.21 23.81 -32.33
N ASP A 132 -1.47 25.08 -32.02
CA ASP A 132 -0.43 26.07 -31.89
C ASP A 132 0.33 25.84 -30.58
N ARG A 133 1.63 25.55 -30.66
CA ARG A 133 2.49 25.31 -29.49
C ARG A 133 2.62 26.53 -28.57
N THR A 134 2.17 27.70 -29.02
CA THR A 134 2.13 28.93 -28.22
C THR A 134 0.82 29.15 -27.46
N SER A 135 -0.21 28.34 -27.73
CA SER A 135 -1.51 28.39 -27.06
C SER A 135 -1.39 28.09 -25.57
N LYS A 136 -1.74 29.08 -24.74
CA LYS A 136 -1.85 28.97 -23.27
C LYS A 136 -3.31 29.11 -22.85
N LEU A 137 -3.71 28.39 -21.81
CA LEU A 137 -4.98 28.62 -21.13
C LEU A 137 -4.97 30.03 -20.55
N SER A 138 -5.91 30.85 -20.98
CA SER A 138 -6.08 32.23 -20.50
C SER A 138 -6.70 32.30 -19.09
N LEU A 139 -7.12 31.14 -18.55
CA LEU A 139 -7.80 30.99 -17.29
C LEU A 139 -6.91 31.31 -16.08
N LYS A 140 -7.53 31.91 -15.06
CA LYS A 140 -6.94 32.14 -13.73
C LYS A 140 -7.70 31.34 -12.68
N PHE A 141 -7.03 31.03 -11.58
CA PHE A 141 -7.72 30.50 -10.40
C PHE A 141 -8.56 31.61 -9.76
N GLU A 142 -9.88 31.49 -9.86
CA GLU A 142 -10.83 32.43 -9.27
C GLU A 142 -11.17 32.03 -7.84
N SER A 143 -11.45 33.01 -6.97
CA SER A 143 -11.87 32.70 -5.60
C SER A 143 -13.16 31.87 -5.61
N LEU A 144 -13.10 30.68 -5.03
CA LEU A 144 -14.26 29.80 -4.86
C LEU A 144 -15.10 30.33 -3.70
N ALA A 145 -16.42 30.44 -3.89
CA ALA A 145 -17.33 30.92 -2.84
C ALA A 145 -17.16 30.11 -1.54
N ALA A 146 -17.10 30.82 -0.41
CA ALA A 146 -17.08 30.20 0.91
C ALA A 146 -18.39 29.45 1.13
N GLN A 147 -18.32 28.15 1.39
CA GLN A 147 -19.49 27.37 1.75
C GLN A 147 -19.82 27.53 3.24
N GLN A 148 -21.10 27.35 3.58
CA GLN A 148 -21.50 27.21 4.98
C GLN A 148 -20.70 26.08 5.64
N SER A 149 -20.04 26.39 6.73
CA SER A 149 -19.06 25.54 7.44
C SER A 149 -19.67 24.34 8.18
N GLY A 150 -20.84 23.86 7.77
CA GLY A 150 -21.44 22.67 8.36
C GLY A 150 -20.72 21.42 7.90
N ALA A 151 -20.29 20.57 8.85
CA ALA A 151 -20.27 19.14 8.58
C ALA A 151 -21.68 18.75 8.11
N LEU A 152 -21.82 18.01 7.00
CA LEU A 152 -23.09 17.31 6.75
C LEU A 152 -22.99 16.04 7.58
N PRO A 153 -23.58 15.99 8.78
CA PRO A 153 -23.41 14.84 9.64
C PRO A 153 -24.22 13.70 9.02
N ASP A 154 -23.54 12.64 8.59
CA ASP A 154 -24.25 11.44 8.14
C ASP A 154 -24.67 10.64 9.38
N ASN A 155 -25.89 10.89 9.87
CA ASN A 155 -26.42 10.19 11.04
C ASN A 155 -26.53 8.67 10.82
N ILE A 156 -26.73 8.22 9.58
CA ILE A 156 -26.72 6.79 9.26
C ILE A 156 -25.32 6.21 9.47
N SER A 157 -24.28 6.94 9.03
CA SER A 157 -22.88 6.57 9.28
C SER A 157 -22.63 6.40 10.77
N LEU A 158 -22.97 7.42 11.56
CA LEU A 158 -22.74 7.42 13.01
C LEU A 158 -23.51 6.27 13.69
N LEU A 159 -24.78 6.06 13.34
CA LEU A 159 -25.59 4.98 13.88
C LEU A 159 -24.98 3.60 13.56
N CYS A 160 -24.61 3.36 12.29
CA CYS A 160 -24.03 2.09 11.86
C CYS A 160 -22.68 1.83 12.54
N SER A 161 -21.81 2.83 12.63
CA SER A 161 -20.48 2.70 13.24
C SER A 161 -20.56 2.51 14.76
N THR A 162 -21.50 3.18 15.43
CA THR A 162 -21.73 3.05 16.89
C THR A 162 -22.24 1.66 17.26
N LEU A 163 -23.14 1.09 16.44
CA LEU A 163 -23.73 -0.24 16.65
C LEU A 163 -22.93 -1.37 16.01
N TRP A 164 -21.72 -1.11 15.52
CA TRP A 164 -20.86 -2.15 14.95
C TRP A 164 -19.97 -2.76 16.05
N PRO A 165 -19.84 -4.10 16.16
CA PRO A 165 -20.40 -5.15 15.30
C PRO A 165 -21.79 -5.69 15.69
N LYS A 166 -22.51 -5.13 16.66
CA LYS A 166 -23.83 -5.62 17.13
C LYS A 166 -24.85 -5.85 16.01
N LYS A 167 -25.07 -4.87 15.11
CA LYS A 167 -26.08 -4.95 14.04
C LYS A 167 -25.59 -5.50 12.68
N ARG A 168 -24.28 -5.64 12.48
CA ARG A 168 -23.62 -6.26 11.30
C ARG A 168 -24.16 -5.83 9.92
N ILE A 169 -24.67 -4.61 9.77
CA ILE A 169 -25.09 -4.02 8.50
C ILE A 169 -24.27 -2.76 8.26
N GLY A 170 -23.58 -2.73 7.11
CA GLY A 170 -22.73 -1.61 6.72
C GLY A 170 -23.55 -0.40 6.27
N TRP A 171 -22.91 0.77 6.27
CA TRP A 171 -23.53 2.02 5.85
C TRP A 171 -24.12 1.96 4.43
N SER A 172 -23.40 1.38 3.46
CA SER A 172 -23.89 1.30 2.08
C SER A 172 -25.13 0.41 1.97
N ALA A 173 -25.17 -0.72 2.67
CA ALA A 173 -26.37 -1.54 2.76
C ALA A 173 -27.55 -0.81 3.42
N MET A 174 -27.31 -0.13 4.54
CA MET A 174 -28.35 0.62 5.24
C MET A 174 -28.93 1.69 4.31
N CYS A 175 -28.09 2.56 3.73
CA CYS A 175 -28.54 3.59 2.80
C CYS A 175 -29.32 3.01 1.61
N ASN A 176 -28.92 1.86 1.07
CA ASN A 176 -29.65 1.22 -0.02
C ASN A 176 -31.06 0.75 0.36
N LEU A 177 -31.30 0.40 1.64
CA LEU A 177 -32.58 -0.12 2.12
C LEU A 177 -33.54 0.98 2.57
N VAL A 178 -33.02 2.02 3.22
CA VAL A 178 -33.86 2.99 3.95
C VAL A 178 -33.91 4.37 3.33
N GLN A 179 -32.98 4.73 2.42
CA GLN A 179 -33.09 6.01 1.72
C GLN A 179 -34.05 5.91 0.54
N ASP A 180 -35.06 6.77 0.60
CA ASP A 180 -36.02 7.02 -0.46
C ASP A 180 -35.97 8.50 -0.85
N GLY A 181 -36.42 8.83 -2.05
CA GLY A 181 -36.43 10.20 -2.57
C GLY A 181 -36.87 10.25 -4.03
N ALA A 182 -37.12 11.46 -4.54
CA ALA A 182 -37.38 11.64 -5.97
C ALA A 182 -36.08 11.46 -6.76
N TYR A 183 -36.15 10.74 -7.88
CA TYR A 183 -35.02 10.58 -8.79
C TYR A 183 -35.50 10.47 -10.25
N PRO A 184 -34.66 10.82 -11.24
CA PRO A 184 -35.06 10.81 -12.65
C PRO A 184 -35.31 9.44 -13.31
N GLY A 185 -35.30 8.34 -12.56
CA GLY A 185 -35.45 6.99 -13.09
C GLY A 185 -34.19 6.35 -13.66
N LYS A 186 -34.33 5.10 -14.13
CA LYS A 186 -33.29 4.30 -14.83
C LYS A 186 -32.87 4.95 -16.16
N SER A 187 -31.58 4.88 -16.52
CA SER A 187 -31.02 5.37 -17.78
C SER A 187 -31.01 4.29 -18.88
N THR A 188 -31.20 4.69 -20.13
CA THR A 188 -30.86 3.87 -21.32
C THR A 188 -29.43 4.21 -21.74
N ILE A 189 -28.55 3.20 -21.83
CA ILE A 189 -27.14 3.36 -22.25
C ILE A 189 -27.00 2.96 -23.72
N VAL A 190 -26.48 3.87 -24.53
CA VAL A 190 -26.27 3.70 -25.97
C VAL A 190 -24.78 3.71 -26.26
N PHE A 191 -24.31 2.73 -27.04
CA PHE A 191 -22.94 2.71 -27.54
C PHE A 191 -22.85 3.54 -28.81
N LEU A 192 -21.88 4.45 -28.85
CA LEU A 192 -21.63 5.30 -30.00
C LEU A 192 -20.39 4.80 -30.76
N PRO A 193 -20.23 5.14 -32.04
CA PRO A 193 -19.09 4.70 -32.83
C PRO A 193 -17.75 5.06 -32.16
N MET A 194 -16.76 4.19 -32.31
CA MET A 194 -15.40 4.42 -31.79
C MET A 194 -14.59 5.25 -32.78
N ILE A 195 -13.66 6.04 -32.25
CA ILE A 195 -12.65 6.73 -33.06
C ILE A 195 -11.38 5.89 -33.07
N ASP A 196 -10.91 5.51 -34.26
CA ASP A 196 -9.64 4.81 -34.46
C ASP A 196 -8.47 5.78 -34.53
N LEU A 197 -8.24 6.47 -33.42
CA LEU A 197 -7.10 7.33 -33.18
C LEU A 197 -6.70 7.20 -31.71
N GLU A 198 -5.41 7.36 -31.44
CA GLU A 198 -4.89 7.38 -30.08
C GLU A 198 -5.68 8.40 -29.21
N PRO A 199 -6.29 7.99 -28.09
CA PRO A 199 -7.13 8.87 -27.27
C PRO A 199 -6.42 10.13 -26.77
N GLY A 200 -5.10 10.03 -26.55
CA GLY A 200 -4.28 11.15 -26.15
C GLY A 200 -4.03 12.19 -27.25
N ASN A 201 -4.30 11.88 -28.51
CA ASN A 201 -4.12 12.80 -29.63
C ASN A 201 -5.17 13.92 -29.59
N LEU A 202 -4.73 15.18 -29.71
CA LEU A 202 -5.64 16.33 -29.68
C LEU A 202 -6.68 16.30 -30.80
N SER A 203 -6.33 15.77 -31.98
CA SER A 203 -7.28 15.59 -33.09
C SER A 203 -8.34 14.54 -32.77
N CYS A 204 -8.00 13.49 -32.01
CA CYS A 204 -8.96 12.51 -31.53
C CYS A 204 -9.97 13.19 -30.59
N ILE A 205 -9.48 13.92 -29.59
CA ILE A 205 -10.33 14.63 -28.60
C ILE A 205 -11.21 15.68 -29.28
N PHE A 206 -10.65 16.46 -30.21
CA PHE A 206 -11.39 17.44 -31.00
C PHE A 206 -12.51 16.80 -31.82
N SER A 207 -12.20 15.70 -32.52
CA SER A 207 -13.19 14.93 -33.29
C SER A 207 -14.28 14.36 -32.38
N THR A 208 -13.93 13.84 -31.20
CA THR A 208 -14.89 13.38 -30.19
C THR A 208 -15.84 14.50 -29.78
N MET A 209 -15.33 15.69 -29.48
CA MET A 209 -16.19 16.81 -29.05
C MET A 209 -17.09 17.31 -30.17
N LYS A 210 -16.58 17.41 -31.41
CA LYS A 210 -17.40 17.77 -32.58
C LYS A 210 -18.52 16.76 -32.82
N PHE A 211 -18.20 15.47 -32.73
CA PHE A 211 -19.18 14.40 -32.81
C PHE A 211 -20.25 14.53 -31.72
N VAL A 212 -19.86 14.74 -30.47
CA VAL A 212 -20.80 14.90 -29.34
C VAL A 212 -21.68 16.15 -29.49
N CYS A 213 -21.16 17.27 -30.00
CA CYS A 213 -21.98 18.44 -30.33
C CYS A 213 -23.05 18.08 -31.36
N ASN A 214 -22.66 17.44 -32.47
CA ASN A 214 -23.59 17.03 -33.53
C ASN A 214 -24.66 16.06 -32.99
N GLU A 215 -24.26 15.10 -32.16
CA GLU A 215 -25.20 14.18 -31.50
C GLU A 215 -26.19 14.91 -30.60
N ALA A 216 -25.71 15.79 -29.72
CA ALA A 216 -26.59 16.54 -28.81
C ALA A 216 -27.58 17.47 -29.57
N PHE A 217 -27.13 18.09 -30.66
CA PHE A 217 -27.96 18.99 -31.46
C PHE A 217 -29.06 18.27 -32.23
N LYS A 218 -28.87 17.00 -32.63
CA LYS A 218 -29.95 16.17 -33.20
C LYS A 218 -31.16 16.08 -32.26
N TYR A 219 -30.90 16.14 -30.96
CA TYR A 219 -31.91 16.07 -29.90
C TYR A 219 -32.33 17.43 -29.34
N ARG A 220 -31.87 18.53 -29.95
CA ARG A 220 -32.05 19.92 -29.44
C ARG A 220 -31.55 20.08 -27.99
N ALA A 221 -30.51 19.35 -27.60
CA ALA A 221 -29.92 19.40 -26.28
C ALA A 221 -28.55 20.09 -26.30
N ASN A 222 -28.17 20.69 -25.17
CA ASN A 222 -26.81 21.20 -24.98
C ASN A 222 -25.84 20.03 -24.72
N PRO A 223 -24.67 20.00 -25.37
CA PRO A 223 -23.76 18.87 -25.25
C PRO A 223 -23.11 18.83 -23.86
N MET A 224 -23.19 17.68 -23.21
CA MET A 224 -22.50 17.38 -21.95
C MET A 224 -21.59 16.18 -22.15
N LEU A 225 -20.31 16.34 -21.80
CA LEU A 225 -19.28 15.32 -22.02
C LEU A 225 -18.39 15.18 -20.78
N THR A 226 -18.31 13.96 -20.26
CA THR A 226 -17.39 13.62 -19.18
C THR A 226 -16.14 12.93 -19.73
N PHE A 227 -14.99 13.35 -19.22
CA PHE A 227 -13.69 12.75 -19.49
C PHE A 227 -12.96 12.40 -18.18
N ASP A 228 -11.99 11.48 -18.25
CA ASP A 228 -10.97 11.33 -17.21
C ASP A 228 -10.08 12.59 -17.12
N GLN A 229 -9.25 12.70 -16.07
CA GLN A 229 -8.51 13.95 -15.81
C GLN A 229 -7.58 14.38 -16.97
N PRO A 230 -6.73 13.50 -17.54
CA PRO A 230 -5.87 13.85 -18.67
C PRO A 230 -6.64 14.34 -19.90
N LEU A 231 -7.73 13.66 -20.29
CA LEU A 231 -8.52 14.03 -21.46
C LEU A 231 -9.33 15.31 -21.18
N TYR A 232 -9.88 15.46 -19.98
CA TYR A 232 -10.59 16.66 -19.53
C TYR A 232 -9.71 17.91 -19.68
N TRP A 233 -8.45 17.85 -19.27
CA TRP A 233 -7.53 18.99 -19.36
C TRP A 233 -7.23 19.39 -20.81
N LYS A 234 -7.03 18.41 -21.69
CA LYS A 234 -6.81 18.64 -23.12
C LYS A 234 -8.07 19.20 -23.79
N ALA A 235 -9.25 18.65 -23.48
CA ALA A 235 -10.53 19.12 -23.98
C ALA A 235 -10.80 20.58 -23.55
N LEU A 236 -10.51 20.93 -22.29
CA LEU A 236 -10.61 22.29 -21.79
C LEU A 236 -9.69 23.26 -22.56
N THR A 237 -8.45 22.84 -22.82
CA THR A 237 -7.48 23.64 -23.60
C THR A 237 -7.98 23.89 -25.01
N ILE A 238 -8.54 22.86 -25.66
CA ILE A 238 -9.13 22.99 -26.99
C ILE A 238 -10.29 24.00 -26.97
N ILE A 239 -11.24 23.84 -26.04
CA ILE A 239 -12.40 24.74 -25.94
C ILE A 239 -11.96 26.17 -25.69
N ASP A 240 -10.96 26.43 -24.84
CA ASP A 240 -10.49 27.81 -24.56
C ASP A 240 -9.98 28.49 -25.85
N ASN A 241 -9.21 27.75 -26.67
CA ASN A 241 -8.61 28.24 -27.89
C ASN A 241 -9.57 28.34 -29.09
N GLU A 242 -10.77 27.74 -29.01
CA GLU A 242 -11.76 27.83 -30.08
C GLU A 242 -12.34 29.26 -30.21
N PRO A 243 -12.74 29.68 -31.42
CA PRO A 243 -13.48 30.92 -31.65
C PRO A 243 -14.76 31.00 -30.79
N LYS A 244 -15.22 32.23 -30.49
CA LYS A 244 -16.41 32.46 -29.64
C LYS A 244 -17.71 31.90 -30.24
N ASP A 245 -17.76 31.81 -31.55
CA ASP A 245 -18.86 31.28 -32.37
C ASP A 245 -18.75 29.77 -32.62
N SER A 246 -17.69 29.10 -32.13
CA SER A 246 -17.55 27.64 -32.26
C SER A 246 -18.60 26.92 -31.43
N ASP A 247 -19.24 25.92 -32.03
CA ASP A 247 -20.18 25.02 -31.35
C ASP A 247 -19.58 24.37 -30.09
N LEU A 248 -18.26 24.18 -30.07
CA LEU A 248 -17.54 23.62 -28.93
C LEU A 248 -17.61 24.50 -27.68
N LYS A 249 -17.90 25.81 -27.80
CA LYS A 249 -18.12 26.69 -26.63
C LYS A 249 -19.40 26.36 -25.88
N SER A 250 -20.34 25.64 -26.50
CA SER A 250 -21.60 25.22 -25.87
C SER A 250 -21.45 23.99 -24.97
N ILE A 251 -20.33 23.25 -25.06
CA ILE A 251 -20.13 22.01 -24.34
C ILE A 251 -19.88 22.24 -22.85
N VAL A 252 -20.61 21.50 -22.02
CA VAL A 252 -20.32 21.42 -20.58
C VAL A 252 -19.44 20.21 -20.35
N LEU A 253 -18.14 20.46 -20.14
CA LEU A 253 -17.19 19.43 -19.76
C LEU A 253 -17.32 19.06 -18.29
N ARG A 254 -17.33 17.76 -18.02
CA ARG A 254 -17.33 17.20 -16.67
C ARG A 254 -16.08 16.39 -16.39
N LEU A 255 -15.60 16.52 -15.16
CA LEU A 255 -14.49 15.71 -14.65
C LEU A 255 -15.05 14.39 -14.09
N GLY A 256 -14.47 13.25 -14.49
CA GLY A 256 -14.89 11.92 -14.07
C GLY A 256 -14.97 11.74 -12.55
N GLY A 257 -16.16 11.41 -12.05
CA GLY A 257 -16.43 11.25 -10.61
C GLY A 257 -15.75 10.03 -10.01
N PHE A 258 -15.69 8.92 -10.74
CA PHE A 258 -15.01 7.70 -10.29
C PHE A 258 -13.49 7.90 -10.23
N HIS A 259 -12.92 8.56 -11.23
CA HIS A 259 -11.50 8.89 -11.23
C HIS A 259 -11.11 9.92 -10.16
N LEU A 260 -12.02 10.85 -9.82
CA LEU A 260 -11.88 11.72 -8.65
C LEU A 260 -11.84 10.92 -7.34
N GLU A 261 -12.75 9.96 -7.16
CA GLU A 261 -12.77 9.04 -6.00
C GLU A 261 -11.45 8.25 -5.90
N MET A 262 -10.96 7.70 -7.01
CA MET A 262 -9.66 7.00 -7.10
C MET A 262 -8.51 7.90 -6.64
N SER A 263 -8.46 9.13 -7.13
CA SER A 263 -7.43 10.09 -6.76
C SER A 263 -7.49 10.47 -5.28
N PHE A 264 -8.71 10.59 -4.72
CA PHE A 264 -8.90 10.93 -3.32
C PHE A 264 -8.48 9.79 -2.39
N LEU A 265 -8.80 8.54 -2.74
CA LEU A 265 -8.26 7.34 -2.07
C LEU A 265 -6.73 7.32 -2.12
N GLY A 266 -6.14 7.69 -3.26
CA GLY A 266 -4.69 7.85 -3.38
C GLY A 266 -4.12 8.93 -2.45
N SER A 267 -4.84 10.04 -2.27
CA SER A 267 -4.45 11.12 -1.36
C SER A 267 -4.48 10.68 0.10
N ILE A 268 -5.49 9.88 0.50
CA ILE A 268 -5.54 9.25 1.82
C ILE A 268 -4.31 8.36 2.03
N GLY A 269 -4.00 7.48 1.07
CA GLY A 269 -2.84 6.59 1.13
C GLY A 269 -1.51 7.34 1.24
N ASN A 270 -1.37 8.46 0.52
CA ASN A 270 -0.18 9.30 0.55
C ASN A 270 -0.03 9.99 1.92
N ILE A 271 -1.06 10.72 2.39
CA ILE A 271 -1.02 11.45 3.67
C ILE A 271 -0.75 10.50 4.85
N MET A 272 -1.32 9.29 4.81
CA MET A 272 -1.15 8.26 5.84
C MET A 272 0.12 7.41 5.65
N SER A 273 0.97 7.73 4.69
CA SER A 273 2.13 6.89 4.39
C SER A 273 3.12 6.87 5.55
N GLY A 274 3.45 5.66 6.01
CA GLY A 274 4.31 5.41 7.16
C GLY A 274 3.61 5.54 8.52
N SER A 275 2.29 5.75 8.59
CA SER A 275 1.56 5.87 9.86
C SER A 275 1.22 4.55 10.56
N GLY A 276 1.43 3.40 9.90
CA GLY A 276 0.91 2.11 10.33
C GLY A 276 -0.41 1.69 9.65
N LEU A 277 -0.99 2.54 8.79
CA LEU A 277 -2.24 2.22 8.08
C LEU A 277 -2.07 1.06 7.08
N ALA A 278 -0.90 0.94 6.43
CA ALA A 278 -0.62 -0.15 5.50
C ALA A 278 -0.63 -1.49 6.25
N GLU A 279 0.14 -1.55 7.32
CA GLU A 279 0.32 -2.70 8.19
C GLU A 279 -1.02 -3.12 8.83
N LEU A 280 -1.82 -2.14 9.27
CA LEU A 280 -3.19 -2.38 9.72
C LEU A 280 -4.03 -3.04 8.63
N MET A 281 -4.05 -2.51 7.40
CA MET A 281 -4.79 -3.12 6.29
C MET A 281 -4.26 -4.50 5.90
N GLU A 282 -2.96 -4.73 6.02
CA GLU A 282 -2.28 -5.99 5.69
C GLU A 282 -2.64 -7.14 6.64
N THR A 283 -3.22 -6.85 7.80
CA THR A 283 -3.81 -7.89 8.67
C THR A 283 -4.95 -8.66 8.01
N VAL A 284 -5.63 -8.05 7.01
CA VAL A 284 -6.81 -8.61 6.33
C VAL A 284 -6.61 -8.76 4.82
N TYR A 285 -5.77 -7.91 4.22
CA TYR A 285 -5.49 -7.90 2.78
C TYR A 285 -4.03 -8.25 2.48
N ALA A 286 -3.76 -8.85 1.32
CA ALA A 286 -2.38 -9.10 0.90
C ALA A 286 -1.65 -7.78 0.60
N PRO A 287 -0.32 -7.66 0.85
CA PRO A 287 0.44 -6.42 0.64
C PRO A 287 0.31 -5.80 -0.76
N ASN A 288 0.34 -6.63 -1.82
CA ASN A 288 0.12 -6.17 -3.19
C ASN A 288 -1.28 -5.56 -3.38
N ALA A 289 -2.30 -6.10 -2.71
CA ALA A 289 -3.65 -5.54 -2.76
C ALA A 289 -3.72 -4.19 -2.04
N VAL A 290 -3.06 -4.04 -0.89
CA VAL A 290 -2.98 -2.76 -0.15
C VAL A 290 -2.28 -1.68 -0.98
N THR A 291 -1.21 -2.03 -1.69
CA THR A 291 -0.53 -1.12 -2.64
C THR A 291 -1.49 -0.61 -3.73
N HIS A 292 -2.34 -1.48 -4.28
CA HIS A 292 -3.36 -1.08 -5.26
C HIS A 292 -4.50 -0.27 -4.63
N MET A 293 -4.82 -0.49 -3.35
CA MET A 293 -5.82 0.30 -2.63
C MET A 293 -5.33 1.73 -2.37
N PHE A 294 -4.08 1.88 -1.92
CA PHE A 294 -3.46 3.19 -1.63
C PHE A 294 -3.07 3.98 -2.87
N THR A 295 -3.09 3.37 -4.06
CA THR A 295 -2.95 4.08 -5.33
C THR A 295 -4.30 4.37 -6.00
N GLY A 296 -5.42 4.06 -5.33
CA GLY A 296 -6.77 4.24 -5.86
C GLY A 296 -7.18 3.21 -6.93
N LYS A 297 -6.28 2.31 -7.36
CA LYS A 297 -6.53 1.33 -8.44
C LYS A 297 -7.49 0.21 -8.04
N ALA A 298 -7.71 -0.02 -6.75
CA ALA A 298 -8.60 -1.06 -6.23
C ALA A 298 -9.77 -0.46 -5.41
N VAL A 299 -10.52 0.50 -5.99
CA VAL A 299 -11.58 1.30 -5.32
C VAL A 299 -12.49 0.47 -4.42
N ALA A 300 -13.16 -0.56 -4.95
CA ALA A 300 -14.12 -1.34 -4.15
C ALA A 300 -13.49 -2.05 -2.93
N ARG A 301 -12.20 -2.43 -3.00
CA ARG A 301 -11.47 -2.99 -1.85
C ARG A 301 -11.06 -1.88 -0.89
N ALA A 302 -10.58 -0.76 -1.42
CA ALA A 302 -10.14 0.41 -0.65
C ALA A 302 -11.30 0.99 0.17
N VAL A 303 -12.44 1.28 -0.45
CA VAL A 303 -13.66 1.77 0.22
C VAL A 303 -14.07 0.85 1.36
N ARG A 304 -14.16 -0.47 1.09
CA ARG A 304 -14.45 -1.46 2.15
C ARG A 304 -13.43 -1.40 3.28
N GLY A 305 -12.13 -1.45 2.97
CA GLY A 305 -11.07 -1.42 3.98
C GLY A 305 -11.15 -0.18 4.87
N HIS A 306 -11.28 0.99 4.26
CA HIS A 306 -11.39 2.26 4.97
C HIS A 306 -12.63 2.34 5.86
N PHE A 307 -13.80 1.86 5.39
CA PHE A 307 -15.03 1.85 6.19
C PHE A 307 -14.95 0.90 7.39
N LEU A 308 -14.34 -0.28 7.24
CA LEU A 308 -14.15 -1.20 8.37
C LEU A 308 -13.15 -0.65 9.40
N ILE A 309 -12.06 -0.01 8.96
CA ILE A 309 -11.12 0.67 9.86
C ILE A 309 -11.80 1.83 10.57
N TYR A 310 -12.62 2.63 9.86
CA TYR A 310 -13.39 3.72 10.46
C TYR A 310 -14.32 3.20 11.56
N ASN A 311 -15.01 2.08 11.33
CA ASN A 311 -15.83 1.44 12.36
C ASN A 311 -14.98 1.01 13.57
N ALA A 312 -13.84 0.34 13.33
CA ALA A 312 -12.94 -0.09 14.42
C ALA A 312 -12.40 1.10 15.25
N LEU A 313 -12.02 2.20 14.60
CA LEU A 313 -11.58 3.43 15.26
C LEU A 313 -12.71 4.08 16.07
N THR A 314 -13.94 4.09 15.52
CA THR A 314 -15.11 4.63 16.23
C THR A 314 -15.41 3.81 17.48
N SER A 315 -15.40 2.48 17.37
CA SER A 315 -15.55 1.57 18.51
C SER A 315 -14.46 1.80 19.56
N LEU A 316 -13.18 1.87 19.15
CA LEU A 316 -12.06 2.11 20.07
C LEU A 316 -12.21 3.45 20.80
N LEU A 317 -12.54 4.52 20.07
CA LEU A 317 -12.73 5.85 20.62
C LEU A 317 -13.84 5.87 21.68
N LEU A 318 -15.00 5.29 21.38
CA LEU A 318 -16.11 5.23 22.33
C LEU A 318 -15.76 4.39 23.57
N CYS A 319 -15.08 3.25 23.37
CA CYS A 319 -14.60 2.43 24.49
C CYS A 319 -13.64 3.20 25.40
N GLU A 320 -12.68 3.92 24.83
CA GLU A 320 -11.73 4.73 25.60
C GLU A 320 -12.42 5.93 26.29
N HIS A 321 -13.39 6.58 25.64
CA HIS A 321 -14.12 7.72 26.20
C HIS A 321 -15.02 7.33 27.38
N PHE A 322 -15.74 6.21 27.27
CA PHE A 322 -16.67 5.74 28.30
C PHE A 322 -16.04 4.76 29.30
N HIS A 323 -14.73 4.47 29.16
CA HIS A 323 -13.99 3.49 29.98
C HIS A 323 -14.61 2.08 29.97
N VAL A 324 -15.19 1.67 28.84
CA VAL A 324 -15.85 0.36 28.70
C VAL A 324 -15.00 -0.64 27.92
N SER A 325 -15.11 -1.92 28.28
CA SER A 325 -14.44 -2.99 27.53
C SER A 325 -14.99 -3.12 26.10
N SER A 326 -14.11 -3.37 25.14
CA SER A 326 -14.50 -3.67 23.74
C SER A 326 -15.42 -4.89 23.60
N THR A 327 -15.50 -5.75 24.63
CA THR A 327 -16.43 -6.89 24.67
C THR A 327 -17.90 -6.46 24.72
N VAL A 328 -18.21 -5.31 25.31
CA VAL A 328 -19.57 -4.73 25.36
C VAL A 328 -20.16 -4.53 23.96
N LEU A 329 -19.29 -4.31 22.97
CA LEU A 329 -19.68 -4.15 21.57
C LEU A 329 -19.81 -5.51 20.82
N LYS A 330 -19.27 -6.60 21.37
CA LYS A 330 -19.18 -7.93 20.74
C LYS A 330 -20.35 -8.86 21.09
N ASP A 331 -20.99 -8.70 22.26
CA ASP A 331 -22.02 -9.63 22.75
C ASP A 331 -23.37 -9.54 22.02
N HIS A 332 -23.92 -10.73 21.68
CA HIS A 332 -25.22 -10.91 21.02
C HIS A 332 -26.38 -11.07 22.02
N ASP A 333 -26.07 -11.38 23.28
CA ASP A 333 -27.07 -11.71 24.31
C ASP A 333 -26.83 -10.85 25.56
N THR A 334 -27.60 -9.77 25.70
CA THR A 334 -27.61 -8.93 26.90
C THR A 334 -28.45 -9.56 28.02
N GLU A 335 -28.05 -10.72 28.55
CA GLU A 335 -28.70 -11.29 29.75
C GLU A 335 -27.76 -11.58 30.92
N ASN A 336 -26.43 -11.56 30.77
CA ASN A 336 -25.53 -11.84 31.91
C ASN A 336 -24.45 -10.77 32.08
N VAL A 337 -24.76 -9.73 32.87
CA VAL A 337 -23.77 -8.84 33.49
C VAL A 337 -23.73 -9.15 35.00
N GLU A 338 -23.22 -10.32 35.35
CA GLU A 338 -22.83 -10.66 36.73
C GLU A 338 -21.30 -10.68 36.84
N HIS A 339 -20.66 -9.51 36.77
CA HIS A 339 -19.32 -9.31 37.33
C HIS A 339 -19.05 -7.81 37.54
N LEU A 340 -19.75 -7.23 38.52
CA LEU A 340 -19.57 -5.86 39.00
C LEU A 340 -19.15 -5.91 40.47
N SER A 341 -17.84 -6.01 40.76
CA SER A 341 -17.35 -5.92 42.15
C SER A 341 -15.91 -5.42 42.32
N SER A 342 -15.40 -4.56 41.42
CA SER A 342 -14.07 -3.93 41.64
C SER A 342 -13.83 -2.55 41.01
N LEU A 343 -14.88 -1.82 40.61
CA LEU A 343 -14.76 -0.47 40.03
C LEU A 343 -15.32 0.61 40.97
N GLU A 344 -14.83 1.85 40.85
CA GLU A 344 -15.32 3.01 41.61
C GLU A 344 -16.74 3.40 41.16
N ASP A 345 -17.58 3.93 42.07
CA ASP A 345 -19.02 4.19 41.84
C ASP A 345 -19.32 5.09 40.61
N SER A 346 -18.39 5.98 40.23
CA SER A 346 -18.53 6.89 39.09
C SER A 346 -18.30 6.21 37.72
N GLU A 347 -17.41 5.22 37.66
CA GLU A 347 -17.10 4.45 36.44
C GLU A 347 -18.23 3.47 36.11
N ILE A 348 -18.82 2.83 37.14
CA ILE A 348 -19.99 1.95 37.01
C ILE A 348 -21.22 2.71 36.48
N HIS A 349 -21.40 3.97 36.87
CA HIS A 349 -22.52 4.79 36.41
C HIS A 349 -22.42 5.17 34.92
N ASN A 350 -21.21 5.51 34.44
CA ASN A 350 -20.95 5.86 33.04
C ASN A 350 -21.09 4.67 32.09
N GLU A 351 -20.58 3.49 32.48
CA GLU A 351 -20.72 2.25 31.71
C GLU A 351 -22.19 1.84 31.53
N ASN A 352 -22.95 1.83 32.63
CA ASN A 352 -24.39 1.50 32.60
C ASN A 352 -25.19 2.47 31.72
N THR A 353 -24.85 3.76 31.75
CA THR A 353 -25.52 4.79 30.93
C THR A 353 -25.22 4.60 29.44
N PHE A 354 -23.97 4.29 29.08
CA PHE A 354 -23.58 4.05 27.68
C PHE A 354 -24.25 2.79 27.10
N ILE A 355 -24.33 1.70 27.88
CA ILE A 355 -25.03 0.48 27.46
C ILE A 355 -26.52 0.74 27.20
N GLN A 356 -27.18 1.55 28.06
CA GLN A 356 -28.57 1.95 27.84
C GLN A 356 -28.74 2.75 26.54
N ASP A 357 -27.82 3.68 26.25
CA ASP A 357 -27.83 4.45 25.01
C ASP A 357 -27.65 3.54 23.78
N LEU A 358 -26.74 2.55 23.83
CA LEU A 358 -26.57 1.55 22.77
C LEU A 358 -27.85 0.73 22.53
N ASN A 359 -28.57 0.35 23.58
CA ASN A 359 -29.82 -0.39 23.44
C ASN A 359 -30.94 0.47 22.81
N LYS A 360 -31.02 1.76 23.17
CA LYS A 360 -31.94 2.71 22.51
C LYS A 360 -31.62 2.87 21.03
N LEU A 361 -30.35 3.05 20.69
CA LEU A 361 -29.91 3.13 19.28
C LEU A 361 -30.17 1.83 18.52
N SER A 362 -29.98 0.68 19.16
CA SER A 362 -30.28 -0.63 18.61
C SER A 362 -31.75 -0.79 18.24
N TYR A 363 -32.66 -0.30 19.09
CA TYR A 363 -34.10 -0.28 18.80
C TYR A 363 -34.41 0.65 17.60
N ILE A 364 -33.91 1.88 17.62
CA ILE A 364 -34.10 2.84 16.51
C ILE A 364 -33.58 2.28 15.19
N PHE A 365 -32.45 1.58 15.24
CA PHE A 365 -31.86 0.93 14.07
C PHE A 365 -32.82 -0.10 13.44
N ASP A 366 -33.47 -0.94 14.25
CA ASP A 366 -34.42 -1.95 13.78
C ASP A 366 -35.67 -1.29 13.20
N GLU A 367 -36.24 -0.29 13.91
CA GLU A 367 -37.42 0.45 13.44
C GLU A 367 -37.19 1.19 12.11
N ILE A 368 -35.97 1.71 11.88
CA ILE A 368 -35.60 2.32 10.60
C ILE A 368 -35.43 1.26 9.51
N LEU A 369 -34.79 0.12 9.84
CA LEU A 369 -34.60 -0.98 8.91
C LEU A 369 -35.92 -1.61 8.46
N GLU A 370 -36.89 -1.71 9.37
CA GLU A 370 -38.26 -2.19 9.14
C GLU A 370 -39.19 -1.13 8.53
N ARG A 371 -38.67 0.10 8.33
CA ARG A 371 -39.41 1.26 7.77
C ARG A 371 -40.58 1.74 8.63
N HIS A 372 -40.59 1.45 9.93
CA HIS A 372 -41.54 2.04 10.88
C HIS A 372 -41.18 3.47 11.27
N LEU A 373 -39.87 3.80 11.30
CA LEU A 373 -39.37 5.16 11.54
C LEU A 373 -38.72 5.73 10.26
N PRO A 374 -39.06 6.97 9.86
CA PRO A 374 -38.37 7.64 8.76
C PRO A 374 -36.93 7.99 9.15
N VAL A 375 -36.01 7.89 8.18
CA VAL A 375 -34.57 8.13 8.38
C VAL A 375 -34.27 9.53 8.92
N ASP A 376 -35.06 10.54 8.50
CA ASP A 376 -34.88 11.94 8.92
C ASP A 376 -35.08 12.15 10.44
N THR A 377 -35.72 11.20 11.13
CA THR A 377 -35.84 11.23 12.60
C THR A 377 -34.49 11.13 13.31
N LEU A 378 -33.47 10.59 12.64
CA LEU A 378 -32.11 10.51 13.18
C LEU A 378 -31.49 11.89 13.41
N ASP A 379 -31.89 12.90 12.64
CA ASP A 379 -31.35 14.26 12.76
C ASP A 379 -31.70 14.92 14.09
N GLN A 380 -32.84 14.54 14.68
CA GLN A 380 -33.34 15.07 15.95
C GLN A 380 -33.10 14.12 17.12
N ASN A 381 -32.42 12.99 16.89
CA ASN A 381 -32.25 11.97 17.92
C ASN A 381 -31.27 12.41 19.02
N GLU A 382 -31.77 12.51 20.25
CA GLU A 382 -30.97 12.98 21.39
C GLU A 382 -29.79 12.07 21.73
N VAL A 383 -29.95 10.76 21.56
CA VAL A 383 -28.89 9.78 21.87
C VAL A 383 -27.76 9.88 20.84
N LEU A 384 -28.06 9.96 19.55
CA LEU A 384 -27.04 10.21 18.52
C LEU A 384 -26.32 11.54 18.70
N ARG A 385 -27.05 12.60 19.10
CA ARG A 385 -26.44 13.90 19.44
C ARG A 385 -25.47 13.76 20.61
N LYS A 386 -25.88 13.06 21.68
CA LYS A 386 -25.00 12.77 22.82
C LYS A 386 -23.73 12.01 22.40
N ILE A 387 -23.85 10.97 21.58
CA ILE A 387 -22.70 10.22 21.05
C ILE A 387 -21.76 11.12 20.23
N ARG A 388 -22.33 11.98 19.36
CA ARG A 388 -21.54 12.95 18.59
C ARG A 388 -20.79 13.93 19.50
N ASP A 389 -21.46 14.44 20.54
CA ASP A 389 -20.87 15.37 21.50
C ASP A 389 -19.75 14.69 22.31
N SER A 390 -19.92 13.42 22.68
CA SER A 390 -18.87 12.58 23.28
C SER A 390 -17.65 12.42 22.37
N ILE A 391 -17.85 12.10 21.08
CA ILE A 391 -16.76 11.99 20.10
C ILE A 391 -16.02 13.33 19.96
N SER A 392 -16.75 14.44 19.88
CA SER A 392 -16.18 15.79 19.81
C SER A 392 -15.37 16.13 21.05
N THR A 393 -15.88 15.78 22.24
CA THR A 393 -15.19 15.97 23.52
C THR A 393 -13.88 15.17 23.57
N PHE A 394 -13.92 13.90 23.17
CA PHE A 394 -12.73 13.05 23.11
C PHE A 394 -11.68 13.57 22.12
N ARG A 395 -12.11 14.03 20.92
CA ARG A 395 -11.19 14.64 19.95
C ARG A 395 -10.50 15.88 20.50
N LYS A 396 -11.24 16.73 21.24
CA LYS A 396 -10.70 17.93 21.88
C LYS A 396 -9.68 17.60 22.97
N SER A 397 -9.92 16.57 23.79
CA SER A 397 -8.97 16.17 24.84
C SER A 397 -7.67 15.57 24.30
N HIS A 398 -7.65 15.11 23.05
CA HIS A 398 -6.48 14.49 22.41
C HIS A 398 -5.87 15.35 21.28
N ILE A 399 -6.28 16.62 21.14
CA ILE A 399 -5.87 17.47 20.01
C ILE A 399 -4.36 17.81 20.01
N GLU A 400 -3.73 17.80 21.19
CA GLU A 400 -2.29 18.03 21.36
C GLU A 400 -1.45 16.80 20.95
N ASN A 401 -2.06 15.61 20.91
CA ASN A 401 -1.38 14.37 20.53
C ASN A 401 -1.32 14.26 19.01
N ARG A 402 -0.12 14.40 18.43
CA ARG A 402 0.06 14.46 16.96
C ARG A 402 -0.41 13.20 16.25
N THR A 403 -0.17 12.03 16.84
CA THR A 403 -0.66 10.75 16.30
C THR A 403 -2.19 10.71 16.28
N ALA A 404 -2.85 11.05 17.39
CA ALA A 404 -4.31 11.10 17.45
C ALA A 404 -4.87 12.08 16.41
N ARG A 405 -4.25 13.26 16.27
CA ARG A 405 -4.63 14.27 15.26
C ARG A 405 -4.57 13.74 13.83
N LEU A 406 -3.51 13.02 13.45
CA LEU A 406 -3.41 12.38 12.13
C LEU A 406 -4.53 11.35 11.91
N TRP A 407 -4.86 10.55 12.93
CA TRP A 407 -5.91 9.53 12.82
C TRP A 407 -7.33 10.11 12.86
N PHE A 408 -7.56 11.24 13.53
CA PHE A 408 -8.81 12.01 13.39
C PHE A 408 -8.95 12.59 12.00
N LEU A 409 -7.86 13.14 11.44
CA LEU A 409 -7.83 13.62 10.06
C LEU A 409 -8.13 12.49 9.06
N TYR A 410 -7.61 11.28 9.31
CA TYR A 410 -7.97 10.09 8.54
C TYR A 410 -9.47 9.79 8.59
N MET A 411 -10.08 9.80 9.78
CA MET A 411 -11.52 9.60 9.92
C MET A 411 -12.31 10.65 9.14
N ASP A 412 -11.88 11.92 9.18
CA ASP A 412 -12.53 13.01 8.45
C ASP A 412 -12.42 12.84 6.93
N MET A 413 -11.28 12.34 6.43
CA MET A 413 -11.13 11.99 5.01
C MET A 413 -12.07 10.84 4.61
N VAL A 414 -12.24 9.82 5.46
CA VAL A 414 -13.14 8.69 5.16
C VAL A 414 -14.62 9.12 5.18
N ASP A 415 -15.00 10.02 6.08
CA ASP A 415 -16.35 10.62 6.08
C ASP A 415 -16.59 11.50 4.84
N LEU A 416 -15.57 12.23 4.39
CA LEU A 416 -15.66 13.00 3.15
C LEU A 416 -15.83 12.09 1.93
N LEU A 417 -15.09 10.98 1.86
CA LEU A 417 -15.26 9.94 0.82
C LEU A 417 -16.69 9.39 0.82
N ARG A 418 -17.23 9.08 2.01
CA ARG A 418 -18.59 8.58 2.19
C ARG A 418 -19.64 9.57 1.67
N ASN A 419 -19.48 10.85 1.98
CA ASN A 419 -20.37 11.91 1.50
C ASN A 419 -20.31 12.10 -0.02
N PHE A 420 -19.13 11.94 -0.63
CA PHE A 420 -19.00 11.97 -2.09
C PHE A 420 -19.72 10.78 -2.73
N ILE A 421 -19.51 9.57 -2.19
CA ILE A 421 -20.25 8.37 -2.65
C ILE A 421 -21.75 8.58 -2.48
N LYS A 422 -22.21 9.17 -1.36
CA LYS A 422 -23.62 9.51 -1.14
C LYS A 422 -24.15 10.47 -2.21
N ALA A 423 -23.38 11.51 -2.56
CA ALA A 423 -23.75 12.45 -3.62
C ALA A 423 -24.00 11.73 -4.95
N GLU A 424 -23.07 10.88 -5.36
CA GLU A 424 -23.16 10.09 -6.59
C GLU A 424 -24.31 9.06 -6.53
N ARG A 425 -24.48 8.36 -5.41
CA ARG A 425 -25.55 7.35 -5.26
C ARG A 425 -26.96 7.94 -5.30
N THR A 426 -27.14 9.12 -4.71
CA THR A 426 -28.43 9.81 -4.63
C THR A 426 -28.68 10.76 -5.80
N GLY A 427 -27.65 11.13 -6.55
CA GLY A 427 -27.75 12.19 -7.55
C GLY A 427 -27.90 13.58 -6.92
N ASN A 428 -27.28 13.83 -5.76
CA ASN A 428 -27.30 15.15 -5.10
C ASN A 428 -26.16 16.05 -5.61
N TRP A 429 -26.49 16.96 -6.54
CA TRP A 429 -25.50 17.82 -7.20
C TRP A 429 -24.84 18.83 -6.28
N THR A 430 -25.60 19.39 -5.34
CA THR A 430 -25.05 20.31 -4.34
C THR A 430 -24.01 19.59 -3.49
N LEU A 431 -24.32 18.40 -2.98
CA LEU A 431 -23.39 17.60 -2.18
C LEU A 431 -22.16 17.17 -2.99
N HIS A 432 -22.32 16.89 -4.28
CA HIS A 432 -21.21 16.59 -5.21
C HIS A 432 -20.20 17.74 -5.26
N LEU A 433 -20.65 18.97 -5.52
CA LEU A 433 -19.76 20.14 -5.57
C LEU A 433 -19.15 20.46 -4.19
N GLN A 434 -19.94 20.36 -3.12
CA GLN A 434 -19.48 20.55 -1.74
C GLN A 434 -18.35 19.59 -1.36
N THR A 435 -18.49 18.31 -1.72
CA THR A 435 -17.50 17.28 -1.38
C THR A 435 -16.23 17.46 -2.20
N ILE A 436 -16.30 17.74 -3.50
CA ILE A 436 -15.11 18.04 -4.32
C ILE A 436 -14.37 19.27 -3.78
N GLN A 437 -15.08 20.33 -3.39
CA GLN A 437 -14.45 21.53 -2.80
C GLN A 437 -13.72 21.19 -1.49
N LYS A 438 -14.32 20.35 -0.64
CA LYS A 438 -13.70 19.85 0.59
C LYS A 438 -12.55 18.86 0.33
N MET A 439 -12.46 18.23 -0.84
CA MET A 439 -11.34 17.36 -1.23
C MET A 439 -10.10 18.14 -1.69
N LEU A 440 -10.25 19.38 -2.17
CA LEU A 440 -9.13 20.17 -2.71
C LEU A 440 -7.92 20.26 -1.75
N PRO A 441 -8.08 20.56 -0.44
CA PRO A 441 -6.94 20.68 0.46
C PRO A 441 -6.15 19.38 0.56
N TYR A 442 -6.83 18.23 0.52
CA TYR A 442 -6.19 16.93 0.57
C TYR A 442 -5.42 16.61 -0.72
N PHE A 443 -5.99 16.94 -1.89
CA PHE A 443 -5.26 16.83 -3.16
C PHE A 443 -3.99 17.69 -3.16
N ALA A 444 -4.09 18.91 -2.61
CA ALA A 444 -2.97 19.83 -2.49
C ALA A 444 -1.88 19.30 -1.56
N ALA A 445 -2.26 18.85 -0.37
CA ALA A 445 -1.34 18.36 0.64
C ALA A 445 -0.62 17.06 0.20
N ALA A 446 -1.35 16.13 -0.44
CA ALA A 446 -0.82 14.87 -0.95
C ALA A 446 0.02 15.03 -2.24
N GLY A 447 -0.06 16.20 -2.88
CA GLY A 447 0.62 16.46 -4.15
C GLY A 447 -0.04 15.85 -5.38
N HIS A 448 -1.34 15.59 -5.32
CA HIS A 448 -2.19 15.20 -6.45
C HIS A 448 -2.51 16.41 -7.34
N ASN A 449 -1.45 17.08 -7.80
CA ASN A 449 -1.46 18.42 -8.40
C ASN A 449 -2.37 18.55 -9.64
N LEU A 450 -2.40 17.53 -10.50
CA LEU A 450 -3.21 17.55 -11.72
C LEU A 450 -4.71 17.47 -11.41
N TYR A 451 -5.08 16.62 -10.44
CA TYR A 451 -6.46 16.55 -9.95
C TYR A 451 -6.85 17.80 -9.18
N LEU A 452 -5.95 18.38 -8.37
CA LEU A 452 -6.19 19.67 -7.72
C LEU A 452 -6.50 20.76 -8.74
N LYS A 453 -5.66 20.94 -9.78
CA LYS A 453 -5.91 21.94 -10.82
C LYS A 453 -7.25 21.68 -11.53
N SER A 454 -7.48 20.44 -11.96
CA SER A 454 -8.68 20.08 -12.73
C SER A 454 -9.95 20.23 -11.91
N ALA A 455 -9.96 19.77 -10.65
CA ALA A 455 -11.09 19.87 -9.75
C ALA A 455 -11.40 21.33 -9.38
N TYR A 456 -10.37 22.17 -9.20
CA TYR A 456 -10.55 23.60 -8.92
C TYR A 456 -11.23 24.31 -10.10
N VAL A 457 -10.73 24.09 -11.32
CA VAL A 457 -11.32 24.67 -12.54
C VAL A 457 -12.72 24.14 -12.80
N TYR A 458 -12.92 22.83 -12.61
CA TYR A 458 -14.23 22.21 -12.69
C TYR A 458 -15.21 22.90 -11.74
N LEU A 459 -14.86 23.11 -10.47
CA LEU A 459 -15.70 23.83 -9.52
C LEU A 459 -16.02 25.26 -9.98
N GLN A 460 -15.02 26.02 -10.45
CA GLN A 460 -15.26 27.38 -11.00
C GLN A 460 -16.32 27.36 -12.11
N GLN A 461 -16.18 26.44 -13.07
CA GLN A 461 -17.10 26.31 -14.19
C GLN A 461 -18.50 25.86 -13.74
N MET A 462 -18.57 24.84 -12.87
CA MET A 462 -19.83 24.29 -12.38
C MET A 462 -20.63 25.29 -11.55
N HIS A 463 -19.97 26.11 -10.72
CA HIS A 463 -20.63 27.18 -9.96
C HIS A 463 -21.19 28.29 -10.87
N GLY A 464 -20.59 28.50 -12.05
CA GLY A 464 -21.04 29.45 -13.06
C GLY A 464 -22.17 28.95 -13.98
N LEU A 465 -22.58 27.68 -13.88
CA LEU A 465 -23.56 27.08 -14.80
C LEU A 465 -24.93 27.75 -14.76
N SER A 466 -25.38 28.21 -13.59
CA SER A 466 -26.66 28.95 -13.47
C SER A 466 -26.73 30.20 -14.37
N ARG A 467 -25.58 30.76 -14.75
CA ARG A 467 -25.47 31.93 -15.64
C ARG A 467 -25.12 31.53 -17.07
N THR A 468 -24.25 30.55 -17.24
CA THR A 468 -23.68 30.17 -18.56
C THR A 468 -24.51 29.12 -19.28
N ASN A 469 -25.14 28.19 -18.55
CA ASN A 469 -25.99 27.14 -19.11
C ASN A 469 -27.13 26.75 -18.13
N PRO A 470 -28.18 27.60 -18.00
CA PRO A 470 -29.22 27.42 -16.99
C PRO A 470 -29.98 26.09 -17.11
N ALA A 471 -30.24 25.62 -18.34
CA ALA A 471 -30.93 24.36 -18.58
C ALA A 471 -30.13 23.15 -18.09
N ILE A 472 -28.82 23.12 -18.35
CA ILE A 472 -27.94 22.07 -17.80
C ILE A 472 -27.88 22.20 -16.27
N ASN A 473 -27.76 23.40 -15.73
CA ASN A 473 -27.75 23.59 -14.27
C ASN A 473 -29.00 23.01 -13.60
N GLU A 474 -30.19 23.28 -14.16
CA GLU A 474 -31.45 22.71 -13.69
C GLU A 474 -31.44 21.19 -13.77
N ALA A 475 -31.02 20.61 -14.90
CA ALA A 475 -30.92 19.16 -15.04
C ALA A 475 -29.96 18.53 -14.00
N LEU A 476 -28.78 19.13 -13.79
CA LEU A 476 -27.83 18.61 -12.79
C LEU A 476 -28.43 18.67 -11.38
N MET A 477 -29.10 19.77 -11.03
CA MET A 477 -29.82 19.94 -9.75
C MET A 477 -30.96 18.91 -9.57
N SER A 478 -31.64 18.52 -10.64
CA SER A 478 -32.63 17.44 -10.64
C SER A 478 -32.03 16.03 -10.59
N GLY A 479 -30.70 15.90 -10.50
CA GLY A 479 -30.01 14.62 -10.31
C GLY A 479 -29.67 13.88 -11.61
N PHE A 480 -29.67 14.57 -12.77
CA PHE A 480 -29.25 14.00 -14.05
C PHE A 480 -27.73 13.87 -14.21
N HIS A 481 -26.94 14.38 -13.25
CA HIS A 481 -25.48 14.27 -13.28
C HIS A 481 -24.96 12.85 -13.05
N VAL A 482 -25.81 11.92 -12.63
CA VAL A 482 -25.50 10.50 -12.44
C VAL A 482 -26.37 9.65 -13.36
N MET A 483 -25.90 8.45 -13.69
CA MET A 483 -26.68 7.46 -14.45
C MET A 483 -27.14 6.33 -13.54
N ARG A 484 -28.29 5.74 -13.83
CA ARG A 484 -28.87 4.63 -13.04
C ARG A 484 -29.09 3.41 -13.91
N ARG A 485 -28.63 2.25 -13.43
CA ARG A 485 -28.86 0.96 -14.11
C ARG A 485 -30.07 0.19 -13.58
N SER A 486 -30.59 0.58 -12.43
CA SER A 486 -31.82 0.07 -11.85
C SER A 486 -32.72 1.24 -11.42
N ASP A 487 -34.00 0.97 -11.26
CA ASP A 487 -34.97 1.98 -10.84
C ASP A 487 -35.02 2.04 -9.31
N ARG A 488 -33.93 2.54 -8.71
CA ARG A 488 -33.79 2.70 -7.25
C ARG A 488 -33.14 4.04 -6.93
N PHE A 489 -33.55 4.70 -5.85
CA PHE A 489 -33.00 6.00 -5.43
C PHE A 489 -31.47 5.98 -5.26
N TRP A 490 -30.95 5.03 -4.46
CA TRP A 490 -29.52 4.82 -4.16
C TRP A 490 -28.72 4.10 -5.28
N SER A 491 -29.19 4.13 -6.53
CA SER A 491 -28.53 3.42 -7.65
C SER A 491 -27.72 4.30 -8.59
N GLY A 492 -27.59 5.60 -8.28
CA GLY A 492 -26.77 6.52 -9.06
C GLY A 492 -25.31 6.05 -9.13
N LEU A 493 -24.70 6.24 -10.29
CA LEU A 493 -23.31 5.96 -10.59
C LEU A 493 -22.74 7.09 -11.45
N SER A 494 -21.47 7.41 -11.23
CA SER A 494 -20.76 8.36 -12.08
C SER A 494 -20.70 7.85 -13.51
N SER A 495 -20.82 8.77 -14.47
CA SER A 495 -20.89 8.41 -15.89
C SER A 495 -19.60 7.70 -16.38
N ASP A 496 -18.43 8.07 -15.86
CA ASP A 496 -17.15 7.42 -16.18
C ASP A 496 -17.02 6.01 -15.58
N LEU A 497 -17.73 5.68 -14.49
CA LEU A 497 -17.83 4.30 -14.03
C LEU A 497 -18.74 3.45 -14.91
N ILE A 498 -19.78 4.04 -15.49
CA ILE A 498 -20.70 3.33 -16.39
C ILE A 498 -19.99 2.87 -17.66
N ILE A 499 -19.13 3.69 -18.27
CA ILE A 499 -18.39 3.26 -19.48
C ILE A 499 -17.47 2.06 -19.19
N GLU A 500 -16.82 2.02 -18.03
CA GLU A 500 -15.97 0.89 -17.64
C GLU A 500 -16.82 -0.37 -17.40
N GLN A 501 -17.97 -0.23 -16.73
CA GLN A 501 -18.84 -1.36 -16.40
C GLN A 501 -19.62 -1.93 -17.58
N VAL A 502 -19.90 -1.12 -18.60
CA VAL A 502 -20.74 -1.49 -19.73
C VAL A 502 -19.88 -1.68 -20.98
N LEU A 503 -19.33 -0.60 -21.56
CA LEU A 503 -18.56 -0.69 -22.81
C LEU A 503 -17.26 -1.47 -22.62
N MET A 504 -16.38 -1.03 -21.71
CA MET A 504 -15.05 -1.63 -21.56
C MET A 504 -15.12 -3.09 -21.10
N ARG A 505 -16.03 -3.39 -20.17
CA ARG A 505 -16.27 -4.78 -19.75
C ARG A 505 -16.77 -5.66 -20.90
N CYS A 506 -17.70 -5.20 -21.72
CA CYS A 506 -18.21 -5.96 -22.87
C CYS A 506 -17.13 -6.20 -23.93
N ILE A 507 -16.18 -5.28 -24.11
CA ILE A 507 -15.03 -5.45 -25.00
C ILE A 507 -14.07 -6.54 -24.48
N LYS A 508 -13.86 -6.59 -23.16
CA LYS A 508 -12.90 -7.48 -22.48
C LYS A 508 -13.43 -8.92 -22.23
N THR A 509 -14.69 -9.23 -22.53
CA THR A 509 -15.26 -10.59 -22.36
C THR A 509 -14.82 -11.55 -23.46
N THR A 510 -15.03 -12.86 -23.25
CA THR A 510 -14.59 -13.92 -24.18
C THR A 510 -15.21 -13.79 -25.58
N GLY A 511 -16.45 -13.31 -25.69
CA GLY A 511 -17.10 -12.98 -26.98
C GLY A 511 -17.01 -11.49 -27.38
N GLY A 512 -16.21 -10.69 -26.66
CA GLY A 512 -15.91 -9.30 -26.99
C GLY A 512 -14.73 -9.15 -27.95
N LEU A 513 -14.31 -7.91 -28.22
CA LEU A 513 -13.28 -7.57 -29.24
C LEU A 513 -11.85 -8.04 -28.89
N THR A 514 -11.61 -8.60 -27.69
CA THR A 514 -10.26 -8.85 -27.15
C THR A 514 -9.67 -10.24 -27.41
N ARG A 515 -10.38 -11.17 -28.08
CA ARG A 515 -9.92 -12.58 -28.27
C ARG A 515 -9.86 -13.07 -29.73
N GLY A 516 -9.73 -12.17 -30.71
CA GLY A 516 -9.57 -12.53 -32.13
C GLY A 516 -8.22 -12.12 -32.74
N ARG A 517 -7.86 -12.70 -33.89
CA ARG A 517 -6.87 -12.11 -34.81
C ARG A 517 -7.49 -10.80 -35.33
N GLY A 518 -6.73 -9.70 -35.33
CA GLY A 518 -7.19 -8.30 -35.51
C GLY A 518 -8.50 -8.09 -36.29
N MET A 519 -9.38 -7.26 -35.74
CA MET A 519 -10.67 -6.92 -36.36
C MET A 519 -10.55 -5.71 -37.29
N THR A 520 -11.12 -5.80 -38.48
CA THR A 520 -11.22 -4.66 -39.40
C THR A 520 -12.19 -3.60 -38.87
N ASP A 521 -12.10 -2.37 -39.38
CA ASP A 521 -13.00 -1.24 -39.04
C ASP A 521 -14.47 -1.67 -39.17
N ALA A 522 -14.81 -2.35 -40.26
CA ALA A 522 -16.16 -2.85 -40.51
C ALA A 522 -16.65 -3.80 -39.41
N GLN A 523 -15.77 -4.68 -38.92
CA GLN A 523 -16.12 -5.64 -37.87
C GLN A 523 -16.27 -4.95 -36.51
N ARG A 524 -15.46 -3.93 -36.22
CA ARG A 524 -15.59 -3.11 -35.01
C ARG A 524 -16.88 -2.30 -35.03
N SER A 525 -17.14 -1.56 -36.12
CA SER A 525 -18.39 -0.81 -36.32
C SER A 525 -19.61 -1.72 -36.24
N LEU A 526 -19.58 -2.88 -36.89
CA LEU A 526 -20.63 -3.90 -36.80
C LEU A 526 -20.90 -4.30 -35.35
N TRP A 527 -19.85 -4.62 -34.59
CA TRP A 527 -20.00 -5.00 -33.19
C TRP A 527 -20.61 -3.85 -32.38
N ILE A 528 -20.02 -2.65 -32.42
CA ILE A 528 -20.48 -1.48 -31.65
C ILE A 528 -21.95 -1.14 -31.95
N LEU A 529 -22.31 -1.06 -33.23
CA LEU A 529 -23.63 -0.63 -33.68
C LEU A 529 -24.71 -1.68 -33.47
N SER A 530 -24.36 -2.98 -33.48
CA SER A 530 -25.32 -4.07 -33.22
C SER A 530 -25.51 -4.38 -31.74
N MET A 531 -24.59 -3.91 -30.89
CA MET A 531 -24.56 -4.26 -29.47
C MET A 531 -25.80 -3.78 -28.68
N PRO A 532 -26.36 -2.57 -28.88
CA PRO A 532 -27.58 -2.14 -28.19
C PRO A 532 -28.74 -3.13 -28.36
N GLN A 533 -28.99 -3.59 -29.59
CA GLN A 533 -30.07 -4.55 -29.89
C GLN A 533 -29.72 -5.96 -29.39
N CYS A 534 -28.45 -6.37 -29.52
CA CYS A 534 -28.00 -7.67 -29.00
C CYS A 534 -28.09 -7.75 -27.47
N ILE A 535 -27.81 -6.66 -26.76
CA ILE A 535 -27.96 -6.56 -25.30
C ILE A 535 -29.43 -6.69 -24.91
N GLN A 536 -30.35 -5.97 -25.58
CA GLN A 536 -31.78 -6.10 -25.29
C GLN A 536 -32.28 -7.52 -25.50
N MET A 537 -31.84 -8.19 -26.57
CA MET A 537 -32.20 -9.58 -26.78
C MET A 537 -31.59 -10.51 -25.72
N ASN A 538 -30.36 -10.24 -25.26
CA ASN A 538 -29.75 -10.97 -24.14
C ASN A 538 -30.53 -10.74 -22.83
N GLU A 539 -30.92 -9.51 -22.52
CA GLU A 539 -31.74 -9.18 -21.34
C GLU A 539 -33.10 -9.86 -21.40
N ALA A 540 -33.78 -9.84 -22.56
CA ALA A 540 -35.04 -10.56 -22.76
C ALA A 540 -34.87 -12.07 -22.60
N MET A 541 -33.78 -12.65 -23.12
CA MET A 541 -33.47 -14.07 -22.94
C MET A 541 -33.20 -14.42 -21.47
N GLN A 542 -32.50 -13.55 -20.74
CA GLN A 542 -32.29 -13.72 -19.30
C GLN A 542 -33.62 -13.71 -18.54
N GLN A 543 -34.51 -12.75 -18.83
CA GLN A 543 -35.84 -12.67 -18.23
C GLN A 543 -36.69 -13.92 -18.51
N VAL A 544 -36.71 -14.39 -19.77
CA VAL A 544 -37.45 -15.59 -20.17
C VAL A 544 -36.91 -16.86 -19.51
N THR A 545 -35.60 -16.95 -19.30
CA THR A 545 -34.96 -18.14 -18.71
C THR A 545 -34.92 -18.11 -17.18
N GLY A 546 -35.20 -16.97 -16.56
CA GLY A 546 -35.01 -16.76 -15.12
C GLY A 546 -33.53 -16.82 -14.68
N VAL A 547 -32.59 -16.85 -15.64
CA VAL A 547 -31.13 -16.84 -15.41
C VAL A 547 -30.62 -15.41 -15.52
N ASN A 548 -31.31 -14.46 -14.88
CA ASN A 548 -30.83 -13.09 -14.80
C ASN A 548 -29.45 -13.10 -14.13
N PHE A 549 -28.46 -12.41 -14.73
CA PHE A 549 -27.22 -12.03 -14.03
C PHE A 549 -27.48 -10.92 -13.00
N GLU A 550 -28.67 -10.89 -12.41
CA GLU A 550 -28.90 -10.12 -11.21
C GLU A 550 -28.02 -10.74 -10.13
N THR A 551 -26.94 -10.04 -9.78
CA THR A 551 -26.53 -10.03 -8.38
C THR A 551 -27.80 -9.95 -7.57
N SER A 552 -28.05 -10.92 -6.68
CA SER A 552 -29.33 -11.04 -5.96
C SER A 552 -29.88 -9.67 -5.58
N GLU A 553 -31.21 -9.51 -5.59
CA GLU A 553 -31.83 -8.22 -5.21
C GLU A 553 -31.32 -7.68 -3.86
N GLN A 554 -30.81 -8.59 -3.03
CA GLN A 554 -30.07 -8.35 -1.80
C GLN A 554 -28.68 -7.74 -2.05
N HIS A 555 -28.46 -6.52 -1.51
CA HIS A 555 -27.16 -5.84 -1.50
C HIS A 555 -26.05 -6.77 -0.97
N LYS A 556 -24.86 -6.76 -1.60
CA LYS A 556 -23.75 -7.68 -1.28
C LYS A 556 -23.33 -7.68 0.19
N GLU A 557 -23.43 -6.54 0.88
CA GLU A 557 -23.16 -6.39 2.32
C GLU A 557 -24.22 -7.04 3.22
N MET A 558 -25.41 -7.32 2.69
CA MET A 558 -26.48 -7.99 3.42
C MET A 558 -26.37 -9.52 3.37
N CYS A 559 -25.60 -10.08 2.45
CA CYS A 559 -25.40 -11.52 2.36
C CYS A 559 -24.66 -12.05 3.60
N ILE A 560 -25.11 -13.18 4.16
CA ILE A 560 -24.53 -13.81 5.37
C ILE A 560 -23.00 -13.95 5.27
N PRO A 561 -22.41 -14.46 4.16
CA PRO A 561 -20.95 -14.57 4.05
C PRO A 561 -20.22 -13.23 4.14
N ARG A 562 -20.85 -12.15 3.67
CA ARG A 562 -20.27 -10.81 3.74
C ARG A 562 -20.35 -10.25 5.15
N LYS A 563 -21.49 -10.37 5.83
CA LYS A 563 -21.65 -9.97 7.24
C LYS A 563 -20.62 -10.65 8.13
N VAL A 564 -20.50 -11.98 8.03
CA VAL A 564 -19.53 -12.78 8.81
C VAL A 564 -18.10 -12.31 8.54
N ARG A 565 -17.74 -12.11 7.27
CA ARG A 565 -16.39 -11.66 6.90
C ARG A 565 -16.10 -10.25 7.39
N ASP A 566 -17.01 -9.30 7.20
CA ASP A 566 -16.82 -7.91 7.59
C ASP A 566 -16.72 -7.78 9.12
N THR A 567 -17.50 -8.55 9.88
CA THR A 567 -17.37 -8.64 11.35
C THR A 567 -15.99 -9.17 11.74
N LYS A 568 -15.56 -10.31 11.19
CA LYS A 568 -14.23 -10.89 11.47
C LYS A 568 -13.10 -9.91 11.17
N ASP A 569 -13.13 -9.30 9.98
CA ASP A 569 -12.09 -8.37 9.53
C ASP A 569 -12.06 -7.11 10.43
N THR A 570 -13.23 -6.59 10.83
CA THR A 570 -13.29 -5.45 11.77
C THR A 570 -12.78 -5.81 13.16
N THR A 571 -13.10 -7.00 13.67
CA THR A 571 -12.56 -7.47 14.95
C THR A 571 -11.04 -7.58 14.88
N THR A 572 -10.49 -8.05 13.75
CA THR A 572 -9.04 -8.11 13.52
C THR A 572 -8.40 -6.71 13.59
N PHE A 573 -9.02 -5.71 12.95
CA PHE A 573 -8.55 -4.33 13.04
C PHE A 573 -8.69 -3.74 14.45
N LEU A 574 -9.80 -4.01 15.15
CA LEU A 574 -10.03 -3.54 16.51
C LEU A 574 -9.03 -4.13 17.48
N ASP A 575 -8.73 -5.42 17.38
CA ASP A 575 -7.73 -6.08 18.22
C ASP A 575 -6.32 -5.53 17.95
N PHE A 576 -5.97 -5.28 16.68
CA PHE A 576 -4.73 -4.61 16.29
C PHE A 576 -4.62 -3.19 16.89
N LEU A 577 -5.67 -2.38 16.74
CA LEU A 577 -5.72 -1.00 17.21
C LEU A 577 -5.79 -0.91 18.74
N GLY A 578 -6.48 -1.83 19.42
CA GLY A 578 -6.54 -1.87 20.89
C GLY A 578 -5.19 -2.15 21.54
N GLU A 579 -4.29 -2.85 20.84
CA GLU A 579 -2.89 -3.03 21.26
C GLU A 579 -2.01 -1.82 20.93
N ARG A 580 -2.40 -1.04 19.93
CA ARG A 580 -1.58 0.00 19.28
C ARG A 580 -2.38 1.29 19.13
N SER A 581 -3.03 1.73 20.20
CA SER A 581 -4.02 2.80 20.11
C SER A 581 -3.38 4.07 19.52
N PRO A 582 -3.96 4.64 18.45
CA PRO A 582 -3.53 5.94 17.92
C PRO A 582 -3.87 7.09 18.88
N PHE A 583 -4.70 6.83 19.89
CA PHE A 583 -5.19 7.82 20.85
C PHE A 583 -4.37 7.86 22.15
N SER A 584 -3.24 7.16 22.21
CA SER A 584 -2.29 7.27 23.33
C SER A 584 -1.84 8.72 23.59
N ILE A 585 -1.50 9.05 24.84
CA ILE A 585 -1.06 10.39 25.31
C ILE A 585 0.37 10.76 24.82
N ASP A 586 0.78 10.25 23.66
CA ASP A 586 2.08 10.57 23.07
C ASP A 586 2.00 11.87 22.26
N LYS A 587 2.90 12.80 22.59
CA LYS A 587 3.03 14.08 21.89
C LYS A 587 3.70 13.94 20.52
N ASN A 588 4.46 12.86 20.31
CA ASN A 588 5.13 12.61 19.04
C ASN A 588 4.16 12.04 18.01
N LEU A 589 4.49 12.30 16.74
CA LEU A 589 3.84 11.63 15.62
C LEU A 589 4.57 10.30 15.40
N ARG A 590 3.88 9.17 15.55
CA ARG A 590 4.47 7.84 15.41
C ARG A 590 3.71 6.93 14.46
N ASN A 591 4.41 5.97 13.90
CA ASN A 591 3.80 4.80 13.28
C ASN A 591 3.14 3.93 14.37
N ILE A 592 1.90 3.50 14.18
CA ILE A 592 1.19 2.72 15.21
C ILE A 592 1.66 1.26 15.29
N GLU A 593 2.14 0.66 14.19
CA GLU A 593 2.66 -0.72 14.17
C GLU A 593 4.08 -0.80 14.70
N THR A 594 4.93 0.12 14.26
CA THR A 594 6.37 0.09 14.52
C THR A 594 6.81 1.06 15.59
N GLY A 595 5.93 1.93 16.09
CA GLY A 595 6.22 2.98 17.07
C GLY A 595 7.25 4.03 16.67
N ALA A 596 7.86 3.90 15.49
CA ALA A 596 8.86 4.82 14.99
C ALA A 596 8.28 6.23 14.95
N THR A 597 8.95 7.17 15.62
CA THR A 597 8.57 8.56 15.63
C THR A 597 9.08 9.25 14.37
N GLY A 598 8.27 10.15 13.82
CA GLY A 598 8.67 11.00 12.72
C GLY A 598 9.72 12.01 13.15
N ASP A 599 10.57 12.40 12.21
CA ASP A 599 11.48 13.53 12.40
C ASP A 599 10.72 14.86 12.62
N SER A 600 11.44 15.92 12.97
CA SER A 600 10.86 17.25 13.18
C SER A 600 10.21 17.86 11.93
N ASN A 601 10.50 17.32 10.74
CA ASN A 601 10.00 17.82 9.46
C ASN A 601 8.71 17.12 9.02
N VAL A 602 8.41 15.92 9.55
CA VAL A 602 7.13 15.24 9.32
C VAL A 602 5.99 16.12 9.82
N ASN A 603 5.00 16.37 8.97
CA ASN A 603 3.89 17.28 9.24
C ASN A 603 2.54 16.80 8.66
N SER A 604 2.40 15.50 8.39
CA SER A 604 1.17 14.92 7.83
C SER A 604 -0.06 15.10 8.71
N ASP A 605 0.13 15.25 10.02
CA ASP A 605 -0.90 15.60 10.99
C ASP A 605 -1.51 16.99 10.78
N ASN A 606 -0.89 17.83 9.93
CA ASN A 606 -1.37 19.16 9.55
C ASN A 606 -1.78 19.25 8.06
N ALA A 607 -2.05 18.12 7.39
CA ALA A 607 -2.29 18.10 5.95
C ALA A 607 -3.40 19.05 5.49
N LEU A 608 -4.50 19.17 6.25
CA LEU A 608 -5.60 20.07 5.92
C LEU A 608 -5.16 21.54 5.85
N VAL A 609 -4.39 22.00 6.85
CA VAL A 609 -3.87 23.38 6.93
C VAL A 609 -2.88 23.64 5.78
N ILE A 610 -1.98 22.70 5.53
CA ILE A 610 -1.00 22.78 4.44
C ILE A 610 -1.72 22.87 3.09
N GLY A 611 -2.75 22.05 2.90
CA GLY A 611 -3.59 22.06 1.70
C GLY A 611 -4.27 23.39 1.46
N HIS A 612 -4.88 23.98 2.50
CA HIS A 612 -5.49 25.30 2.41
C HIS A 612 -4.47 26.40 2.06
N ASN A 613 -3.27 26.36 2.65
CA ASN A 613 -2.22 27.33 2.32
C ASN A 613 -1.81 27.25 0.83
N ILE A 614 -1.74 26.05 0.26
CA ILE A 614 -1.46 25.87 -1.17
C ILE A 614 -2.61 26.45 -2.01
N ILE A 615 -3.86 26.14 -1.68
CA ILE A 615 -5.06 26.63 -2.38
C ILE A 615 -5.12 28.16 -2.36
N SER A 616 -4.96 28.78 -1.20
CA SER A 616 -4.94 30.25 -1.10
C SER A 616 -3.79 30.86 -1.91
N SER A 617 -2.66 30.14 -2.06
CA SER A 617 -1.56 30.60 -2.91
C SER A 617 -1.84 30.51 -4.42
N MET A 618 -2.87 29.77 -4.84
CA MET A 618 -3.27 29.61 -6.24
C MET A 618 -4.14 30.78 -6.72
N GLU A 619 -4.98 31.35 -5.85
CA GLU A 619 -5.94 32.39 -6.20
C GLU A 619 -5.30 33.58 -6.93
N GLY A 620 -5.97 34.02 -8.00
CA GLY A 620 -5.56 35.13 -8.86
C GLY A 620 -4.41 34.83 -9.83
N LYS A 621 -3.74 33.67 -9.71
CA LYS A 621 -2.63 33.29 -10.60
C LYS A 621 -3.14 32.63 -11.88
N CYS A 622 -2.38 32.81 -12.96
CA CYS A 622 -2.61 32.09 -14.21
C CYS A 622 -2.35 30.59 -14.01
N ILE A 623 -3.25 29.77 -14.56
CA ILE A 623 -3.25 28.32 -14.35
C ILE A 623 -1.98 27.65 -14.91
N ASP A 624 -1.53 28.11 -16.08
CA ASP A 624 -0.34 27.56 -16.77
C ASP A 624 0.97 27.99 -16.11
N GLU A 625 0.98 29.16 -15.48
CA GLU A 625 2.16 29.72 -14.81
C GLU A 625 2.32 29.19 -13.37
N PHE A 626 1.26 28.69 -12.78
CA PHE A 626 1.32 28.17 -11.41
C PHE A 626 2.06 26.83 -11.34
N VAL A 627 3.19 26.85 -10.64
CA VAL A 627 4.03 25.68 -10.39
C VAL A 627 3.94 25.25 -8.92
N PHE A 628 3.50 24.02 -8.70
CA PHE A 628 3.51 23.40 -7.38
C PHE A 628 4.95 23.12 -6.90
N LYS A 629 5.20 23.37 -5.62
CA LYS A 629 6.49 23.08 -4.99
C LYS A 629 6.31 21.91 -4.02
N ARG A 630 7.10 20.84 -4.20
CA ARG A 630 7.06 19.66 -3.31
C ARG A 630 7.32 20.01 -1.84
N LYS A 631 8.18 21.00 -1.58
CA LYS A 631 8.45 21.50 -0.22
C LYS A 631 7.26 22.15 0.49
N ASN A 632 6.23 22.54 -0.26
CA ASN A 632 5.00 23.10 0.30
C ASN A 632 3.98 22.00 0.62
N GLN A 633 4.19 20.77 0.16
CA GLN A 633 3.31 19.62 0.38
C GLN A 633 3.66 18.93 1.71
N VAL A 634 2.82 17.98 2.12
CA VAL A 634 3.05 17.21 3.35
C VAL A 634 4.32 16.37 3.26
N THR A 635 5.06 16.34 4.36
CA THR A 635 6.12 15.37 4.65
C THR A 635 5.53 14.29 5.55
N THR A 636 5.55 13.05 5.09
CA THR A 636 4.88 11.90 5.73
C THR A 636 5.88 11.11 6.57
N LEU A 637 5.41 10.21 7.44
CA LEU A 637 6.30 9.33 8.23
C LEU A 637 7.16 8.41 7.35
N SER A 638 6.73 8.15 6.11
CA SER A 638 7.49 7.38 5.12
C SER A 638 8.59 8.17 4.41
N SER A 639 8.74 9.47 4.67
CA SER A 639 9.77 10.28 4.02
C SER A 639 11.14 9.74 4.38
N LYS A 640 11.68 8.94 3.45
CA LYS A 640 12.96 8.26 3.54
C LYS A 640 14.04 9.29 3.87
N LEU A 641 14.93 8.90 4.78
CA LEU A 641 16.15 9.59 5.23
C LEU A 641 16.58 10.70 4.26
N ASN A 642 16.45 11.94 4.73
CA ASN A 642 16.76 13.12 3.93
C ASN A 642 18.27 13.17 3.62
N ILE A 643 18.60 13.48 2.38
CA ILE A 643 19.98 13.78 1.98
C ILE A 643 20.18 15.29 2.15
N LYS A 644 21.26 15.69 2.83
CA LYS A 644 21.66 17.09 2.93
C LYS A 644 22.48 17.48 1.70
N VAL A 645 22.01 18.47 0.95
CA VAL A 645 22.77 19.15 -0.10
C VAL A 645 22.75 20.64 0.22
N ASP A 646 23.91 21.28 0.40
CA ASP A 646 24.03 22.71 0.71
C ASP A 646 23.15 23.18 1.91
N ASN A 647 23.11 22.39 3.00
CA ASN A 647 22.24 22.60 4.18
C ASN A 647 20.71 22.50 3.93
N GLU A 648 20.24 22.07 2.75
CA GLU A 648 18.84 21.74 2.49
C GLU A 648 18.62 20.21 2.52
N GLU A 649 17.55 19.75 3.18
CA GLU A 649 17.17 18.33 3.28
C GLU A 649 16.24 17.91 2.12
N ILE A 650 16.61 16.86 1.38
CA ILE A 650 15.89 16.38 0.20
C ILE A 650 15.54 14.89 0.36
N SER A 651 14.24 14.56 0.33
CA SER A 651 13.74 13.18 0.34
C SER A 651 13.64 12.59 -1.09
N VAL A 652 14.44 11.56 -1.39
CA VAL A 652 14.46 10.86 -2.68
C VAL A 652 14.46 9.34 -2.47
N ASP A 653 13.69 8.62 -3.29
CA ASP A 653 13.71 7.16 -3.31
C ASP A 653 15.13 6.63 -3.65
N PRO A 654 15.72 5.73 -2.82
CA PRO A 654 17.07 5.19 -3.02
C PRO A 654 17.31 4.56 -4.40
N GLN A 655 16.30 3.87 -4.96
CA GLN A 655 16.38 3.22 -6.27
C GLN A 655 16.29 4.26 -7.40
N LEU A 656 15.41 5.25 -7.26
CA LEU A 656 15.30 6.35 -8.24
C LEU A 656 16.56 7.24 -8.23
N LEU A 657 17.14 7.47 -7.05
CA LEU A 657 18.38 8.22 -6.89
C LEU A 657 19.54 7.49 -7.55
N PHE A 658 19.67 6.18 -7.30
CA PHE A 658 20.70 5.34 -7.92
C PHE A 658 20.63 5.40 -9.45
N GLN A 659 19.44 5.20 -10.04
CA GLN A 659 19.26 5.28 -11.49
C GLN A 659 19.67 6.63 -12.06
N ARG A 660 19.27 7.73 -11.42
CA ARG A 660 19.60 9.09 -11.89
C ARG A 660 21.09 9.38 -11.81
N LEU A 661 21.72 9.05 -10.69
CA LEU A 661 23.13 9.32 -10.45
C LEU A 661 24.01 8.50 -11.39
N VAL A 662 23.70 7.22 -11.63
CA VAL A 662 24.46 6.38 -12.56
C VAL A 662 24.33 6.89 -14.01
N THR A 663 23.12 7.23 -14.47
CA THR A 663 22.93 7.81 -15.82
C THR A 663 23.70 9.11 -16.00
N THR A 664 23.77 9.93 -14.95
CA THR A 664 24.50 11.20 -14.97
C THR A 664 26.02 10.98 -14.87
N ALA A 665 26.46 9.97 -14.11
CA ALA A 665 27.87 9.62 -14.00
C ALA A 665 28.45 9.20 -15.36
N ASN A 666 27.68 8.45 -16.16
CA ASN A 666 28.05 8.05 -17.52
C ASN A 666 28.38 9.23 -18.45
N THR A 667 27.85 10.43 -18.19
CA THR A 667 28.12 11.60 -19.04
C THR A 667 29.20 12.51 -18.47
N MET A 668 29.55 12.39 -17.19
CA MET A 668 30.42 13.34 -16.49
C MET A 668 31.76 12.78 -16.04
N PHE A 669 31.87 11.47 -15.93
CA PHE A 669 33.09 10.80 -15.54
C PHE A 669 33.61 9.99 -16.73
N PRO A 670 34.86 10.26 -17.18
CA PRO A 670 35.52 9.40 -18.17
C PRO A 670 35.62 7.94 -17.71
N ASP A 671 35.74 7.75 -16.39
CA ASP A 671 35.75 6.45 -15.74
C ASP A 671 34.62 6.38 -14.68
N VAL A 672 33.51 5.77 -15.08
CA VAL A 672 32.31 5.61 -14.24
C VAL A 672 32.56 4.70 -13.04
N SER A 673 33.58 3.82 -13.09
CA SER A 673 33.89 2.91 -11.98
C SER A 673 34.22 3.65 -10.69
N GLN A 674 34.75 4.87 -10.77
CA GLN A 674 35.07 5.70 -9.60
C GLN A 674 33.83 6.12 -8.81
N VAL A 675 32.67 6.19 -9.48
CA VAL A 675 31.39 6.59 -8.86
C VAL A 675 30.78 5.45 -8.04
N PHE A 676 31.14 4.20 -8.34
CA PHE A 676 30.68 3.02 -7.61
C PHE A 676 31.35 2.81 -6.25
N LYS A 677 32.32 3.67 -5.89
CA LYS A 677 32.83 3.81 -4.52
C LYS A 677 31.80 4.44 -3.57
N TYR A 678 30.80 5.12 -4.13
CA TYR A 678 29.70 5.74 -3.40
C TYR A 678 28.45 4.87 -3.49
N GLU A 679 27.55 4.97 -2.51
CA GLU A 679 26.34 4.16 -2.50
C GLU A 679 25.35 4.55 -3.61
N LEU A 680 25.44 5.79 -4.10
CA LEU A 680 24.53 6.40 -5.07
C LEU A 680 23.07 6.31 -4.62
N SER A 681 22.87 6.26 -3.31
CA SER A 681 21.59 6.09 -2.65
C SER A 681 21.68 6.60 -1.21
N ALA A 682 20.54 6.83 -0.54
CA ALA A 682 20.51 7.43 0.80
C ALA A 682 21.05 6.50 1.91
N VAL A 683 21.11 5.20 1.65
CA VAL A 683 21.60 4.17 2.58
C VAL A 683 22.30 3.03 1.82
N PRO A 684 23.30 2.36 2.42
CA PRO A 684 23.94 1.18 1.82
C PRO A 684 22.96 0.00 1.70
N ALA A 685 22.23 -0.07 0.60
CA ALA A 685 21.08 -0.97 0.46
C ALA A 685 21.45 -2.48 0.51
N ALA A 686 22.71 -2.84 0.29
CA ALA A 686 23.21 -4.20 0.47
C ALA A 686 23.20 -4.66 1.94
N LEU A 687 23.31 -3.71 2.88
CA LEU A 687 23.42 -3.94 4.33
C LEU A 687 22.27 -3.32 5.12
N PHE A 688 21.50 -2.39 4.55
CA PHE A 688 20.43 -1.71 5.29
C PHE A 688 19.11 -1.77 4.52
N GLU A 689 18.02 -1.79 5.26
CA GLU A 689 16.66 -1.62 4.74
C GLU A 689 16.40 -0.14 4.42
N PRO A 690 15.40 0.19 3.58
CA PRO A 690 15.07 1.58 3.26
C PRO A 690 14.72 2.44 4.49
N SER A 691 14.29 1.81 5.59
CA SER A 691 14.07 2.43 6.91
C SER A 691 15.36 2.90 7.59
N GLY A 692 16.53 2.48 7.11
CA GLY A 692 17.82 2.72 7.75
C GLY A 692 18.21 1.69 8.81
N LEU A 693 17.39 0.66 9.03
CA LEU A 693 17.69 -0.45 9.93
C LEU A 693 18.61 -1.48 9.25
N MET A 694 19.51 -2.14 10.00
CA MET A 694 20.32 -3.26 9.49
C MET A 694 19.43 -4.39 8.95
N ARG A 695 19.84 -5.18 7.97
CA ARG A 695 19.00 -6.28 7.48
C ARG A 695 18.96 -7.44 8.48
N GLN A 696 17.77 -7.99 8.73
CA GLN A 696 17.59 -9.07 9.70
C GLN A 696 18.24 -10.39 9.23
N ALA A 697 19.04 -10.99 10.10
CA ALA A 697 19.65 -12.30 9.89
C ALA A 697 18.66 -13.45 10.14
N GLN A 698 18.76 -14.50 9.33
CA GLN A 698 18.11 -15.80 9.60
C GLN A 698 19.12 -16.68 10.34
N LYS A 699 19.19 -16.50 11.67
CA LYS A 699 20.22 -17.15 12.52
C LYS A 699 20.15 -18.67 12.48
N SER A 700 18.94 -19.24 12.57
CA SER A 700 18.69 -20.68 12.61
C SER A 700 19.20 -21.46 11.40
N THR A 701 19.36 -20.82 10.24
CA THR A 701 19.85 -21.49 9.02
C THR A 701 21.26 -22.04 9.19
N LEU A 702 22.12 -21.41 10.02
CA LEU A 702 23.46 -21.96 10.28
C LEU A 702 23.41 -23.23 11.12
N ALA A 703 22.58 -23.23 12.17
CA ALA A 703 22.33 -24.43 12.96
C ALA A 703 21.75 -25.56 12.08
N ASP A 704 20.83 -25.26 11.17
CA ASP A 704 20.27 -26.27 10.26
C ASP A 704 21.33 -26.86 9.31
N GLU A 705 22.20 -26.04 8.74
CA GLU A 705 23.27 -26.52 7.85
C GLU A 705 24.34 -27.35 8.61
N ILE A 706 24.68 -26.98 9.85
CA ILE A 706 25.55 -27.79 10.71
C ILE A 706 24.88 -29.14 11.01
N TRP A 707 23.62 -29.14 11.43
CA TRP A 707 22.86 -30.36 11.75
C TRP A 707 22.81 -31.34 10.58
N ASN A 708 22.65 -30.81 9.36
CA ASN A 708 22.59 -31.62 8.14
C ASN A 708 23.95 -32.15 7.66
N THR A 709 25.05 -31.78 8.32
CA THR A 709 26.40 -32.26 7.97
C THR A 709 26.64 -33.69 8.47
N GLY A 710 25.94 -34.16 9.50
CA GLY A 710 26.15 -35.50 10.06
C GLY A 710 25.38 -35.75 11.36
N SER A 711 25.69 -36.85 12.05
CA SER A 711 25.00 -37.24 13.30
C SER A 711 25.43 -36.33 14.46
N CYS A 712 24.71 -35.23 14.67
CA CYS A 712 24.91 -34.31 15.80
C CYS A 712 24.09 -34.73 17.05
N VAL A 713 23.42 -35.87 16.98
CA VAL A 713 22.42 -36.31 17.97
C VAL A 713 23.10 -36.90 19.19
N PHE A 714 22.67 -36.43 20.36
CA PHE A 714 22.93 -37.07 21.65
C PHE A 714 21.85 -38.11 21.95
N SER A 715 22.25 -39.32 22.36
CA SER A 715 21.33 -40.46 22.59
C SER A 715 21.52 -41.19 23.93
N ASP A 716 22.49 -40.77 24.73
CA ASP A 716 22.89 -41.50 25.94
C ASP A 716 22.11 -41.00 27.17
N ASP A 717 22.06 -41.80 28.23
CA ASP A 717 21.49 -41.37 29.52
C ASP A 717 22.52 -40.58 30.32
N LEU A 718 22.17 -39.35 30.71
CA LEU A 718 23.04 -38.45 31.47
C LEU A 718 23.02 -38.74 32.99
N GLY A 719 22.12 -39.63 33.45
CA GLY A 719 21.97 -39.96 34.87
C GLY A 719 21.29 -38.85 35.69
N THR A 720 21.46 -38.88 37.01
CA THR A 720 20.73 -38.00 37.95
C THR A 720 21.51 -36.76 38.41
N ASP A 721 22.84 -36.74 38.30
CA ASP A 721 23.69 -35.61 38.73
C ASP A 721 24.01 -34.66 37.56
N VAL A 722 22.96 -34.15 36.90
CA VAL A 722 23.05 -33.34 35.68
C VAL A 722 22.73 -31.87 35.96
N ARG A 723 23.63 -30.97 35.57
CA ARG A 723 23.42 -29.51 35.68
C ARG A 723 22.66 -28.99 34.47
N HIS A 724 21.63 -28.18 34.69
CA HIS A 724 20.82 -27.59 33.63
C HIS A 724 21.05 -26.07 33.58
N VAL A 725 21.77 -25.60 32.56
CA VAL A 725 21.96 -24.17 32.33
C VAL A 725 20.82 -23.67 31.43
N ILE A 726 20.02 -22.74 31.94
CA ILE A 726 18.77 -22.31 31.31
C ILE A 726 18.92 -20.87 30.83
N ASP A 727 18.61 -20.64 29.56
CA ASP A 727 18.45 -19.31 28.97
C ASP A 727 17.22 -18.61 29.60
N GLY A 728 17.50 -17.67 30.51
CA GLY A 728 16.51 -16.89 31.24
C GLY A 728 15.72 -15.93 30.34
N GLY A 729 16.32 -15.43 29.25
CA GLY A 729 15.64 -14.60 28.26
C GLY A 729 14.55 -15.37 27.52
N SER A 730 14.86 -16.57 27.06
CA SER A 730 13.90 -17.52 26.47
C SER A 730 12.85 -18.00 27.48
N LEU A 731 13.25 -18.27 28.71
CA LEU A 731 12.35 -18.66 29.80
C LEU A 731 11.32 -17.58 30.08
N ILE A 732 11.74 -16.30 30.19
CA ILE A 732 10.83 -15.17 30.41
C ILE A 732 9.75 -15.13 29.36
N GLN A 733 10.08 -15.32 28.08
CA GLN A 733 9.10 -15.27 26.98
C GLN A 733 8.10 -16.44 27.00
N ARG A 734 8.49 -17.58 27.58
CA ARG A 734 7.75 -18.84 27.50
C ARG A 734 6.51 -18.91 28.40
N ILE A 735 6.61 -18.44 29.64
CA ILE A 735 5.53 -18.60 30.63
C ILE A 735 4.47 -17.51 30.44
N PRO A 736 3.20 -17.84 30.14
CA PRO A 736 2.15 -16.84 29.94
C PRO A 736 1.78 -16.16 31.27
N TRP A 737 1.55 -14.85 31.24
CA TRP A 737 1.10 -14.10 32.42
C TRP A 737 -0.42 -13.89 32.36
N LYS A 738 -1.12 -14.18 33.46
CA LYS A 738 -2.56 -13.93 33.58
C LYS A 738 -2.80 -12.52 34.10
N LYS A 739 -3.65 -11.75 33.41
CA LYS A 739 -4.09 -10.43 33.89
C LYS A 739 -4.83 -10.58 35.22
N GLY A 740 -4.47 -9.76 36.20
CA GLY A 740 -4.99 -9.82 37.58
C GLY A 740 -4.15 -10.66 38.55
N ALA A 741 -3.25 -11.52 38.06
CA ALA A 741 -2.31 -12.23 38.93
C ALA A 741 -1.28 -11.26 39.52
N THR A 742 -0.88 -11.47 40.76
CA THR A 742 0.18 -10.70 41.41
C THR A 742 1.54 -11.05 40.82
N PHE A 743 2.49 -10.12 40.90
CA PHE A 743 3.87 -10.39 40.50
C PHE A 743 4.51 -11.54 41.29
N ALA A 744 4.11 -11.74 42.55
CA ALA A 744 4.52 -12.88 43.35
C ALA A 744 4.02 -14.21 42.77
N GLU A 745 2.74 -14.30 42.40
CA GLU A 745 2.15 -15.48 41.73
C GLU A 745 2.82 -15.73 40.38
N ILE A 746 3.10 -14.67 39.61
CA ILE A 746 3.81 -14.78 38.33
C ILE A 746 5.20 -15.38 38.54
N CYS A 747 5.98 -14.90 39.51
CA CYS A 747 7.28 -15.51 39.82
C CYS A 747 7.17 -16.97 40.26
N GLN A 748 6.14 -17.33 41.02
CA GLN A 748 5.93 -18.72 41.44
C GLN A 748 5.73 -19.64 40.24
N LEU A 749 5.05 -19.19 39.18
CA LEU A 749 4.91 -19.97 37.94
C LEU A 749 6.26 -20.32 37.31
N TYR A 750 7.26 -19.43 37.40
CA TYR A 750 8.62 -19.71 36.92
C TYR A 750 9.34 -20.73 37.80
N ILE A 751 9.22 -20.59 39.13
CA ILE A 751 9.83 -21.51 40.10
C ILE A 751 9.25 -22.92 39.94
N ASP A 752 7.92 -23.04 39.89
CA ASP A 752 7.24 -24.33 39.71
C ASP A 752 7.60 -24.97 38.37
N HIS A 753 7.70 -24.18 37.30
CA HIS A 753 8.11 -24.68 36.00
C HIS A 753 9.53 -25.27 36.03
N ILE A 754 10.44 -24.62 36.74
CA ILE A 754 11.83 -25.04 36.84
C ILE A 754 11.97 -26.28 37.73
N ASN A 755 11.40 -26.26 38.94
CA ASN A 755 11.46 -27.36 39.90
C ASN A 755 10.92 -28.68 39.34
N ASN A 756 9.83 -28.62 38.58
CA ASN A 756 9.18 -29.83 38.05
C ASN A 756 9.94 -30.47 36.89
N ARG A 757 10.92 -29.79 36.28
CA ARG A 757 11.50 -30.18 34.99
C ARG A 757 13.01 -30.32 35.00
N TYR A 758 13.71 -29.61 35.88
CA TYR A 758 15.16 -29.53 35.87
C TYR A 758 15.72 -29.91 37.25
N PRO A 759 16.43 -31.04 37.38
CA PRO A 759 16.94 -31.53 38.67
C PRO A 759 17.88 -30.55 39.39
N ILE A 760 18.74 -29.84 38.66
CA ILE A 760 19.72 -28.88 39.23
C ILE A 760 19.86 -27.68 38.28
N PRO A 761 18.97 -26.67 38.39
CA PRO A 761 18.88 -25.55 37.46
C PRO A 761 19.84 -24.42 37.81
N ILE A 762 20.46 -23.85 36.77
CA ILE A 762 21.24 -22.62 36.80
C ILE A 762 20.63 -21.69 35.75
N ILE A 763 20.06 -20.57 36.17
CA ILE A 763 19.33 -19.67 35.26
C ILE A 763 20.20 -18.46 34.98
N VAL A 764 20.37 -18.12 33.71
CA VAL A 764 21.17 -16.97 33.30
C VAL A 764 20.28 -15.96 32.59
N PHE A 765 20.15 -14.75 33.13
CA PHE A 765 19.35 -13.67 32.56
C PHE A 765 20.18 -12.60 31.87
N ASP A 766 19.58 -11.96 30.86
CA ASP A 766 20.10 -10.71 30.30
C ASP A 766 20.08 -9.57 31.32
N GLY A 767 20.93 -8.57 31.08
CA GLY A 767 20.90 -7.27 31.72
C GLY A 767 20.35 -6.18 30.81
N TYR A 768 19.56 -5.28 31.39
CA TYR A 768 18.94 -4.14 30.73
C TYR A 768 19.27 -2.81 31.45
N GLY A 769 20.03 -2.87 32.55
CA GLY A 769 20.39 -1.72 33.37
C GLY A 769 21.65 -0.96 32.93
N SER A 770 22.40 -1.48 31.94
CA SER A 770 23.61 -0.83 31.43
C SER A 770 23.39 -0.36 29.98
N GLY A 771 22.83 0.85 29.83
CA GLY A 771 22.63 1.49 28.53
C GLY A 771 23.61 2.64 28.30
N PRO A 772 24.03 2.92 27.05
CA PRO A 772 23.60 2.32 25.77
C PRO A 772 24.37 1.04 25.36
N THR A 773 23.78 0.17 24.54
CA THR A 773 24.37 -1.12 24.08
C THR A 773 24.34 -1.31 22.57
N THR A 774 25.19 -2.19 22.03
CA THR A 774 25.16 -2.57 20.60
C THR A 774 23.88 -3.32 20.19
N LYS A 775 23.09 -3.83 21.15
CA LYS A 775 21.79 -4.46 20.90
C LYS A 775 20.62 -3.46 20.91
N ASP A 776 20.83 -2.17 21.20
CA ASP A 776 19.78 -1.14 21.20
C ASP A 776 18.99 -1.14 19.87
N HIS A 777 19.72 -1.23 18.75
CA HIS A 777 19.16 -1.30 17.40
C HIS A 777 18.27 -2.54 17.16
N VAL A 778 18.53 -3.64 17.87
CA VAL A 778 17.74 -4.88 17.82
C VAL A 778 16.55 -4.80 18.77
N HIS A 779 16.73 -4.20 19.94
CA HIS A 779 15.65 -3.95 20.90
C HIS A 779 14.58 -3.06 20.26
N GLU A 780 14.97 -2.01 19.53
CA GLU A 780 14.06 -1.16 18.75
C GLU A 780 13.26 -1.98 17.71
N ARG A 781 13.92 -2.92 17.01
CA ARG A 781 13.23 -3.82 16.08
C ARG A 781 12.26 -4.77 16.80
N ARG A 782 12.71 -5.42 17.87
CA ARG A 782 11.94 -6.46 18.59
C ARG A 782 10.74 -5.87 19.33
N SER A 783 10.86 -4.64 19.82
CA SER A 783 9.74 -3.93 20.44
C SER A 783 8.65 -3.56 19.41
N LYS A 784 8.97 -3.58 18.10
CA LYS A 784 8.10 -3.04 17.05
C LYS A 784 7.64 -1.62 17.44
N GLY A 785 8.52 -0.87 18.11
CA GLY A 785 8.25 0.42 18.78
C GLY A 785 6.99 0.49 19.64
N VAL A 786 6.51 -0.64 20.16
CA VAL A 786 5.64 -0.63 21.33
C VAL A 786 6.46 -0.05 22.49
N THR A 787 6.15 1.18 22.90
CA THR A 787 6.74 1.78 24.09
C THR A 787 5.90 1.39 25.30
N GLY A 788 6.41 0.50 26.14
CA GLY A 788 5.80 0.20 27.43
C GLY A 788 5.98 1.37 28.40
N THR A 789 4.91 1.76 29.11
CA THR A 789 5.01 2.71 30.21
C THR A 789 5.86 2.12 31.33
N HIS A 790 6.71 2.92 31.97
CA HIS A 790 7.39 2.50 33.20
C HIS A 790 6.34 2.19 34.28
N ILE A 791 6.46 1.04 34.94
CA ILE A 791 5.56 0.57 36.00
C ILE A 791 6.42 0.26 37.23
N SER A 792 6.14 0.96 38.32
CA SER A 792 6.67 0.58 39.64
C SER A 792 5.75 -0.50 40.24
N PHE A 793 6.29 -1.66 40.60
CA PHE A 793 5.53 -2.79 41.16
C PHE A 793 6.28 -3.47 42.32
N LYS A 794 5.52 -4.17 43.16
CA LYS A 794 5.99 -5.03 44.26
C LYS A 794 5.31 -6.39 44.16
N ASP A 795 5.72 -7.36 44.98
CA ASP A 795 5.15 -8.71 45.06
C ASP A 795 3.62 -8.76 45.00
N SER A 796 2.94 -7.92 45.80
CA SER A 796 1.48 -7.87 45.90
C SER A 796 0.79 -7.08 44.79
N THR A 797 1.53 -6.45 43.88
CA THR A 797 0.95 -5.64 42.80
C THR A 797 0.32 -6.55 41.74
N PRO A 798 -0.97 -6.36 41.38
CA PRO A 798 -1.60 -7.14 40.32
C PRO A 798 -1.13 -6.68 38.94
N PHE A 799 -0.83 -7.64 38.08
CA PHE A 799 -0.43 -7.42 36.69
C PHE A 799 -1.65 -7.01 35.84
N LYS A 800 -1.66 -5.77 35.32
CA LYS A 800 -2.81 -5.18 34.61
C LYS A 800 -2.63 -5.02 33.09
N SER A 801 -1.44 -5.24 32.54
CA SER A 801 -1.14 -5.02 31.12
C SER A 801 -1.00 -6.35 30.34
N LYS A 802 -0.53 -6.28 29.09
CA LYS A 802 -0.06 -7.44 28.31
C LYS A 802 1.43 -7.62 28.54
N LYS A 803 1.89 -8.87 28.60
CA LYS A 803 3.28 -9.21 28.94
C LYS A 803 4.26 -8.60 27.95
N GLU A 804 3.90 -8.60 26.67
CA GLU A 804 4.71 -8.06 25.58
C GLU A 804 4.92 -6.54 25.73
N ILE A 805 3.87 -5.81 26.11
CA ILE A 805 3.93 -4.35 26.35
C ILE A 805 4.77 -4.06 27.60
N PHE A 806 4.61 -4.86 28.65
CA PHE A 806 5.38 -4.71 29.88
C PHE A 806 6.87 -4.93 29.63
N LEU A 807 7.22 -6.01 28.94
CA LEU A 807 8.61 -6.40 28.65
C LEU A 807 9.26 -5.55 27.54
N ALA A 808 8.50 -4.72 26.82
CA ALA A 808 9.04 -3.78 25.85
C ALA A 808 9.77 -2.60 26.51
N ASN A 809 9.49 -2.32 27.78
CA ASN A 809 10.21 -1.33 28.58
C ASN A 809 11.40 -1.99 29.29
N GLY A 810 12.62 -1.51 29.04
CA GLY A 810 13.86 -2.08 29.60
C GLY A 810 13.93 -2.02 31.12
N GLU A 811 13.46 -0.93 31.73
CA GLU A 811 13.45 -0.77 33.20
C GLU A 811 12.47 -1.74 33.86
N ASN A 812 11.25 -1.88 33.30
CA ASN A 812 10.28 -2.86 33.79
C ASN A 812 10.84 -4.29 33.72
N LYS A 813 11.52 -4.61 32.61
CA LYS A 813 12.12 -5.92 32.38
C LYS A 813 13.25 -6.18 33.37
N GLN A 814 14.14 -5.20 33.59
CA GLN A 814 15.21 -5.30 34.59
C GLN A 814 14.65 -5.48 36.01
N ASN A 815 13.67 -4.67 36.40
CA ASN A 815 13.06 -4.74 37.73
C ASN A 815 12.37 -6.09 37.96
N PHE A 816 11.74 -6.65 36.92
CA PHE A 816 11.10 -7.96 37.01
C PHE A 816 12.14 -9.08 37.15
N ILE A 817 13.22 -9.02 36.38
CA ILE A 817 14.34 -9.97 36.48
C ILE A 817 14.95 -9.94 37.88
N ASN A 818 15.21 -8.75 38.43
CA ASN A 818 15.75 -8.61 39.79
C ASN A 818 14.84 -9.28 40.84
N MET A 819 13.52 -9.04 40.75
CA MET A 819 12.55 -9.66 41.64
C MET A 819 12.50 -11.19 41.47
N LEU A 820 12.57 -11.68 40.23
CA LEU A 820 12.58 -13.11 39.94
C LEU A 820 13.85 -13.79 40.45
N CYS A 821 15.03 -13.19 40.25
CA CYS A 821 16.31 -13.69 40.77
C CYS A 821 16.27 -13.82 42.30
N ASN A 822 15.84 -12.78 43.00
CA ASN A 822 15.70 -12.81 44.46
C ASN A 822 14.81 -13.96 44.94
N LYS A 823 13.72 -14.26 44.23
CA LYS A 823 12.85 -15.40 44.58
C LYS A 823 13.48 -16.75 44.25
N MET A 824 14.19 -16.85 43.12
CA MET A 824 14.92 -18.05 42.75
C MET A 824 16.03 -18.39 43.75
N ASP A 825 16.78 -17.38 44.21
CA ASP A 825 17.86 -17.55 45.19
C ASP A 825 17.31 -18.01 46.56
N ASN A 826 16.15 -17.49 46.98
CA ASN A 826 15.47 -17.92 48.21
C ASN A 826 15.00 -19.39 48.17
N GLU A 827 14.67 -19.91 46.99
CA GLU A 827 14.33 -21.32 46.76
C GLU A 827 15.56 -22.22 46.56
N GLY A 828 16.77 -21.65 46.61
CA GLY A 828 18.03 -22.37 46.50
C GLY A 828 18.52 -22.62 45.06
N PHE A 829 17.93 -21.96 44.06
CA PHE A 829 18.46 -21.99 42.69
C PHE A 829 19.66 -21.06 42.54
N ILE A 830 20.48 -21.30 41.51
CA ILE A 830 21.56 -20.39 41.13
C ILE A 830 21.03 -19.49 40.02
N SER A 831 20.82 -18.20 40.31
CA SER A 831 20.49 -17.18 39.31
C SER A 831 21.72 -16.31 39.01
N LEU A 832 22.03 -16.14 37.74
CA LEU A 832 23.12 -15.29 37.24
C LEU A 832 22.54 -14.24 36.30
N GLN A 833 23.14 -13.06 36.27
CA GLN A 833 22.73 -11.98 35.38
C GLN A 833 23.93 -11.38 34.66
N ALA A 834 23.80 -11.24 33.33
CA ALA A 834 24.77 -10.55 32.51
C ALA A 834 24.61 -9.02 32.61
N ALA A 835 25.65 -8.26 32.29
CA ALA A 835 25.57 -6.80 32.26
C ALA A 835 24.61 -6.30 31.16
N ALA A 836 24.71 -6.90 29.97
CA ALA A 836 23.86 -6.65 28.80
C ALA A 836 23.35 -7.99 28.24
N ASP A 837 24.08 -8.61 27.34
CA ASP A 837 23.66 -9.86 26.71
C ASP A 837 24.10 -11.12 27.47
N ALA A 838 23.22 -12.11 27.62
CA ALA A 838 23.52 -13.32 28.37
C ALA A 838 24.19 -14.44 27.55
N ASP A 839 24.26 -14.36 26.22
CA ASP A 839 24.70 -15.48 25.36
C ASP A 839 26.07 -16.06 25.76
N VAL A 840 27.06 -15.18 26.00
CA VAL A 840 28.41 -15.56 26.43
C VAL A 840 28.41 -16.11 27.86
N LEU A 841 27.62 -15.52 28.76
CA LEU A 841 27.52 -15.96 30.16
C LEU A 841 26.84 -17.35 30.25
N ILE A 842 25.84 -17.62 29.41
CA ILE A 842 25.20 -18.93 29.28
C ILE A 842 26.22 -19.98 28.83
N ALA A 843 26.93 -19.72 27.73
CA ALA A 843 27.89 -20.66 27.17
C ALA A 843 29.07 -20.92 28.11
N SER A 844 29.69 -19.88 28.66
CA SER A 844 30.81 -20.00 29.61
C SER A 844 30.40 -20.71 30.90
N THR A 845 29.20 -20.45 31.42
CA THR A 845 28.66 -21.17 32.59
C THR A 845 28.50 -22.66 32.29
N ALA A 846 27.95 -23.00 31.12
CA ALA A 846 27.78 -24.39 30.72
C ALA A 846 29.12 -25.14 30.55
N VAL A 847 30.09 -24.52 29.88
CA VAL A 847 31.45 -25.08 29.72
C VAL A 847 32.13 -25.27 31.07
N ARG A 848 32.01 -24.29 31.98
CA ARG A 848 32.56 -24.37 33.33
C ARG A 848 31.99 -25.56 34.11
N TYR A 849 30.68 -25.80 34.08
CA TYR A 849 30.09 -26.96 34.76
C TYR A 849 30.42 -28.28 34.04
N ALA A 850 30.52 -28.28 32.71
CA ALA A 850 30.91 -29.44 31.91
C ALA A 850 32.31 -29.97 32.25
N SER A 851 33.19 -29.17 32.86
CA SER A 851 34.49 -29.64 33.38
C SER A 851 34.34 -30.71 34.47
N CYS A 852 33.27 -30.66 35.27
CA CYS A 852 33.06 -31.53 36.42
C CYS A 852 31.83 -32.44 36.30
N TYR A 853 30.77 -31.97 35.65
CA TYR A 853 29.45 -32.59 35.62
C TYR A 853 28.88 -32.69 34.20
N PRO A 854 28.12 -33.75 33.87
CA PRO A 854 27.27 -33.72 32.68
C PRO A 854 26.36 -32.50 32.71
N THR A 855 26.33 -31.73 31.62
CA THR A 855 25.68 -30.43 31.58
C THR A 855 24.78 -30.31 30.36
N VAL A 856 23.55 -29.83 30.59
CA VAL A 856 22.55 -29.60 29.56
C VAL A 856 22.24 -28.12 29.49
N VAL A 857 22.43 -27.53 28.32
CA VAL A 857 22.02 -26.17 28.02
C VAL A 857 20.64 -26.19 27.38
N VAL A 858 19.73 -25.44 27.98
CA VAL A 858 18.34 -25.33 27.54
C VAL A 858 18.12 -23.95 26.94
N GLY A 859 17.99 -23.89 25.60
CA GLY A 859 17.88 -22.63 24.87
C GLY A 859 17.37 -22.80 23.45
N GLU A 860 17.10 -21.68 22.78
CA GLU A 860 16.66 -21.65 21.38
C GLU A 860 17.60 -20.82 20.49
N ASP A 861 18.46 -19.98 21.08
CA ASP A 861 19.30 -19.09 20.29
C ASP A 861 20.47 -19.84 19.63
N THR A 862 20.68 -19.56 18.35
CA THR A 862 21.81 -20.08 17.59
C THR A 862 23.12 -19.48 18.09
N ASP A 863 23.09 -18.27 18.65
CA ASP A 863 24.26 -17.58 19.18
C ASP A 863 24.90 -18.44 20.29
N VAL A 864 24.09 -18.98 21.21
CA VAL A 864 24.52 -19.91 22.27
C VAL A 864 25.11 -21.20 21.69
N LEU A 865 24.48 -21.81 20.67
CA LEU A 865 25.03 -23.03 20.04
C LEU A 865 26.42 -22.80 19.45
N ILE A 866 26.61 -21.68 18.74
CA ILE A 866 27.92 -21.35 18.14
C ILE A 866 28.97 -21.12 19.23
N LEU A 867 28.61 -20.43 20.32
CA LEU A 867 29.49 -20.21 21.46
C LEU A 867 29.86 -21.51 22.19
N LEU A 868 28.92 -22.44 22.35
CA LEU A 868 29.20 -23.75 22.94
C LEU A 868 30.18 -24.57 22.09
N LEU A 869 30.02 -24.57 20.77
CA LEU A 869 30.96 -25.27 19.88
C LEU A 869 32.37 -24.67 19.98
N PHE A 870 32.46 -23.34 20.02
CA PHE A 870 33.73 -22.61 20.14
C PHE A 870 34.43 -22.89 21.48
N HIS A 871 33.75 -22.65 22.61
CA HIS A 871 34.34 -22.70 23.94
C HIS A 871 34.46 -24.10 24.56
N ALA A 872 33.78 -25.13 24.03
CA ALA A 872 33.83 -26.47 24.61
C ALA A 872 35.23 -27.10 24.54
N GLU A 873 35.69 -27.62 25.68
CA GLU A 873 36.97 -28.34 25.82
C GLU A 873 36.86 -29.81 25.38
N GLU A 874 37.91 -30.37 24.77
CA GLU A 874 37.92 -31.77 24.31
C GLU A 874 37.77 -32.78 25.46
N ASN A 875 38.21 -32.42 26.67
CA ASN A 875 38.22 -33.28 27.85
C ASN A 875 37.01 -33.09 28.79
N SER A 876 35.98 -32.33 28.38
CA SER A 876 34.79 -32.11 29.21
C SER A 876 33.94 -33.37 29.39
N LYS A 877 33.11 -33.39 30.44
CA LYS A 877 31.96 -34.29 30.56
C LYS A 877 30.94 -34.00 29.43
N PRO A 878 29.92 -34.87 29.22
CA PRO A 878 28.91 -34.65 28.21
C PRO A 878 28.27 -33.26 28.31
N LEU A 879 28.33 -32.51 27.21
CA LEU A 879 27.74 -31.18 27.08
C LEU A 879 26.71 -31.21 25.95
N VAL A 880 25.45 -30.97 26.32
CA VAL A 880 24.31 -31.12 25.42
C VAL A 880 23.59 -29.79 25.27
N PHE A 881 23.21 -29.42 24.05
CA PHE A 881 22.33 -28.28 23.80
C PHE A 881 20.97 -28.77 23.30
N GLN A 882 19.90 -28.37 23.98
CA GLN A 882 18.55 -28.81 23.63
C GLN A 882 17.52 -27.68 23.68
N SER A 883 16.53 -27.80 22.80
CA SER A 883 15.31 -26.98 22.87
C SER A 883 14.36 -27.55 23.93
N ASP A 884 13.69 -26.66 24.65
CA ASP A 884 12.68 -27.01 25.65
C ASP A 884 11.27 -27.24 25.04
N LYS A 885 11.16 -27.32 23.70
CA LYS A 885 9.92 -27.68 23.00
C LYS A 885 9.68 -29.20 23.02
N ILE A 886 8.47 -29.61 23.42
CA ILE A 886 8.07 -31.03 23.59
C ILE A 886 7.95 -31.78 22.24
N ARG A 887 7.78 -31.09 21.10
CA ARG A 887 7.63 -31.71 19.77
C ARG A 887 8.76 -31.27 18.84
N LYS A 888 9.53 -32.24 18.31
CA LYS A 888 10.65 -32.07 17.35
C LYS A 888 11.86 -31.25 17.86
N SER A 889 12.32 -31.47 19.08
CA SER A 889 13.57 -30.83 19.54
C SER A 889 14.80 -31.56 18.98
N LYS A 890 15.70 -30.80 18.36
CA LYS A 890 17.07 -31.25 18.06
C LYS A 890 17.83 -31.26 19.39
N VAL A 891 18.41 -32.40 19.74
CA VAL A 891 19.28 -32.55 20.92
C VAL A 891 20.70 -32.69 20.40
N TRP A 892 21.52 -31.68 20.67
CA TRP A 892 22.85 -31.53 20.13
C TRP A 892 23.89 -32.08 21.11
N ASP A 893 24.68 -33.03 20.66
CA ASP A 893 25.93 -33.39 21.31
C ASP A 893 27.02 -32.41 20.83
N ILE A 894 27.44 -31.50 21.72
CA ILE A 894 28.40 -30.45 21.36
C ILE A 894 29.75 -31.05 20.99
N LYS A 895 30.20 -32.09 21.71
CA LYS A 895 31.49 -32.73 21.47
C LYS A 895 31.51 -33.47 20.13
N LYS A 896 30.49 -34.29 19.88
CA LYS A 896 30.35 -35.01 18.60
C LYS A 896 30.18 -34.06 17.42
N THR A 897 29.49 -32.93 17.61
CA THR A 897 29.35 -31.90 16.58
C THR A 897 30.68 -31.21 16.29
N LYS A 898 31.50 -30.95 17.32
CA LYS A 898 32.86 -30.40 17.18
C LYS A 898 33.78 -31.36 16.42
N GLU A 899 33.76 -32.65 16.76
CA GLU A 899 34.51 -33.70 16.05
C GLU A 899 34.11 -33.80 14.57
N LEU A 900 32.80 -33.69 14.27
CA LEU A 900 32.28 -33.74 12.90
C LEU A 900 32.75 -32.55 12.04
N LEU A 901 32.80 -31.35 12.63
CA LEU A 901 33.20 -30.14 11.91
C LEU A 901 34.72 -29.98 11.81
N GLY A 902 35.46 -30.47 12.80
CA GLY A 902 36.90 -30.26 12.94
C GLY A 902 37.25 -28.92 13.60
N ASN A 903 38.33 -28.92 14.38
CA ASN A 903 38.75 -27.78 15.21
C ASN A 903 38.94 -26.48 14.40
N GLU A 904 39.59 -26.55 13.22
CA GLU A 904 39.82 -25.37 12.36
C GLU A 904 38.51 -24.67 11.93
N ILE A 905 37.46 -25.43 11.62
CA ILE A 905 36.17 -24.86 11.21
C ILE A 905 35.43 -24.29 12.40
N VAL A 906 35.47 -24.99 13.54
CA VAL A 906 34.79 -24.60 14.78
C VAL A 906 35.33 -23.28 15.32
N ASP A 907 36.65 -23.11 15.32
CA ASP A 907 37.31 -21.87 15.76
C ASP A 907 36.87 -20.67 14.92
N LEU A 908 36.54 -20.87 13.64
CA LEU A 908 36.15 -19.82 12.69
C LEU A 908 34.62 -19.64 12.56
N LEU A 909 33.79 -20.40 13.30
CA LEU A 909 32.33 -20.22 13.29
C LEU A 909 31.87 -18.83 13.77
N PRO A 910 32.45 -18.22 14.83
CA PRO A 910 32.10 -16.87 15.25
C PRO A 910 32.24 -15.85 14.11
N PHE A 911 33.31 -15.98 13.30
CA PHE A 911 33.53 -15.11 12.14
C PHE A 911 32.40 -15.22 11.12
N ILE A 912 32.05 -16.43 10.68
CA ILE A 912 30.96 -16.62 9.70
C ILE A 912 29.64 -16.11 10.26
N HIS A 913 29.40 -16.36 11.54
CA HIS A 913 28.16 -15.96 12.19
C HIS A 913 27.99 -14.44 12.24
N ALA A 914 29.05 -13.70 12.58
CA ALA A 914 29.05 -12.23 12.60
C ALA A 914 29.10 -11.61 11.18
N ILE A 915 30.01 -12.04 10.31
CA ILE A 915 30.20 -11.38 9.00
C ILE A 915 29.00 -11.53 8.06
N THR A 916 28.25 -12.64 8.19
CA THR A 916 27.02 -12.89 7.41
C THR A 916 25.74 -12.35 8.08
N GLY A 917 25.87 -11.75 9.27
CA GLY A 917 24.81 -11.10 10.03
C GLY A 917 24.36 -11.88 11.26
N CYS A 918 24.38 -11.25 12.42
CA CYS A 918 23.82 -11.70 13.69
C CYS A 918 22.87 -10.62 14.26
N ASP A 919 22.70 -10.55 15.58
CA ASP A 919 21.88 -9.49 16.18
C ASP A 919 22.52 -8.10 15.99
N THR A 920 23.83 -7.96 16.17
CA THR A 920 24.54 -6.66 16.14
C THR A 920 25.16 -6.33 14.78
N THR A 921 25.02 -7.19 13.79
CA THR A 921 25.59 -7.01 12.44
C THR A 921 24.55 -7.30 11.36
N SER A 922 24.73 -6.72 10.19
CA SER A 922 23.73 -6.84 9.14
C SER A 922 23.83 -8.14 8.35
N ARG A 923 22.68 -8.68 7.93
CA ARG A 923 22.62 -9.68 6.87
C ARG A 923 23.03 -9.08 5.52
N LEU A 924 23.95 -9.75 4.85
CA LEU A 924 24.33 -9.45 3.48
C LEU A 924 23.19 -9.77 2.49
N TYR A 925 22.75 -8.79 1.69
CA TYR A 925 21.71 -9.06 0.69
C TYR A 925 22.19 -10.06 -0.37
N GLY A 926 21.40 -11.11 -0.61
CA GLY A 926 21.72 -12.17 -1.58
C GLY A 926 22.71 -13.23 -1.09
N ILE A 927 23.35 -13.04 0.07
CA ILE A 927 24.29 -14.00 0.67
C ILE A 927 23.67 -14.55 1.98
N GLY A 928 23.75 -15.87 2.16
CA GLY A 928 23.23 -16.56 3.35
C GLY A 928 24.33 -17.24 4.16
N LYS A 929 24.01 -17.63 5.40
CA LYS A 929 24.94 -18.33 6.30
C LYS A 929 25.50 -19.63 5.71
N LYS A 930 24.70 -20.32 4.88
CA LYS A 930 25.10 -21.49 4.10
C LYS A 930 26.31 -21.23 3.20
N GLU A 931 26.28 -20.11 2.47
CA GLU A 931 27.37 -19.77 1.55
C GLU A 931 28.66 -19.50 2.33
N GLY A 932 28.56 -18.81 3.47
CA GLY A 932 29.69 -18.59 4.37
C GLY A 932 30.31 -19.90 4.87
N LEU A 933 29.48 -20.82 5.38
CA LEU A 933 29.95 -22.14 5.86
C LEU A 933 30.57 -22.97 4.73
N LYS A 934 29.99 -22.92 3.52
CA LYS A 934 30.55 -23.58 2.34
C LYS A 934 31.94 -23.04 2.00
N ARG A 935 32.12 -21.72 1.94
CA ARG A 935 33.43 -21.11 1.66
C ARG A 935 34.46 -21.43 2.74
N LEU A 936 34.04 -21.48 4.00
CA LEU A 936 34.92 -21.88 5.10
C LEU A 936 35.48 -23.29 4.92
N ARG A 937 34.69 -24.23 4.40
CA ARG A 937 35.14 -25.61 4.09
C ARG A 937 36.06 -25.66 2.88
N GLU A 938 35.70 -24.96 1.81
CA GLU A 938 36.32 -25.16 0.49
C GLU A 938 37.53 -24.25 0.19
N ASN A 939 37.69 -23.11 0.90
CA ASN A 939 38.66 -22.09 0.54
C ASN A 939 39.63 -21.77 1.69
N ALA A 940 40.90 -22.18 1.55
CA ALA A 940 41.95 -21.96 2.55
C ALA A 940 42.27 -20.47 2.79
N PHE A 941 42.33 -19.68 1.71
CA PHE A 941 42.57 -18.24 1.82
C PHE A 941 41.44 -17.53 2.59
N PHE A 942 40.18 -17.98 2.40
CA PHE A 942 39.06 -17.46 3.18
C PHE A 942 39.17 -17.78 4.68
N ARG A 943 39.76 -18.93 5.05
CA ARG A 943 40.08 -19.27 6.44
C ARG A 943 41.19 -18.40 7.02
N GLU A 944 42.24 -18.11 6.24
CA GLU A 944 43.31 -17.17 6.64
C GLU A 944 42.74 -15.79 6.94
N LEU A 945 41.87 -15.25 6.06
CA LEU A 945 41.19 -13.97 6.28
C LEU A 945 40.30 -13.98 7.53
N ALA A 946 39.58 -15.09 7.75
CA ALA A 946 38.72 -15.25 8.93
C ALA A 946 39.55 -15.28 10.23
N SER A 947 40.73 -15.88 10.23
CA SER A 947 41.60 -15.98 11.41
C SER A 947 42.06 -14.62 11.96
N VAL A 948 42.14 -13.59 11.11
CA VAL A 948 42.48 -12.22 11.53
C VAL A 948 41.47 -11.67 12.52
N PHE A 949 40.19 -12.02 12.38
CA PHE A 949 39.12 -11.52 13.25
C PHE A 949 39.15 -12.10 14.67
N LEU A 950 39.91 -13.18 14.90
CA LEU A 950 40.09 -13.80 16.21
C LEU A 950 41.29 -13.23 16.99
N LYS A 951 42.22 -12.54 16.30
CA LYS A 951 43.41 -11.96 16.94
C LYS A 951 43.02 -10.73 17.75
N GLN A 952 43.41 -10.68 19.02
CA GLN A 952 43.09 -9.56 19.92
C GLN A 952 43.81 -8.25 19.56
N ASP A 953 44.99 -8.36 18.96
CA ASP A 953 45.87 -7.25 18.58
C ASP A 953 45.69 -6.82 17.12
N ALA A 954 44.69 -7.35 16.40
CA ALA A 954 44.41 -6.97 15.04
C ALA A 954 44.06 -5.48 14.95
N THR A 955 44.76 -4.75 14.07
CA THR A 955 44.46 -3.35 13.85
C THR A 955 43.15 -3.19 13.07
N SER A 956 42.55 -2.00 13.14
CA SER A 956 41.35 -1.69 12.35
C SER A 956 41.59 -1.90 10.85
N ASP A 957 42.79 -1.59 10.37
CA ASP A 957 43.17 -1.74 8.97
C ASP A 957 43.29 -3.21 8.56
N ASP A 958 43.90 -4.06 9.40
CA ASP A 958 44.00 -5.51 9.15
C ASP A 958 42.60 -6.15 9.05
N VAL A 959 41.69 -5.74 9.95
CA VAL A 959 40.30 -6.19 9.98
C VAL A 959 39.54 -5.75 8.73
N ILE A 960 39.68 -4.48 8.33
CA ILE A 960 39.03 -3.94 7.13
C ILE A 960 39.54 -4.67 5.89
N GLN A 961 40.86 -4.78 5.72
CA GLN A 961 41.46 -5.44 4.55
C GLN A 961 41.03 -6.90 4.44
N SER A 962 41.07 -7.63 5.56
CA SER A 962 40.71 -9.04 5.59
C SER A 962 39.21 -9.23 5.36
N GLY A 963 38.38 -8.40 6.00
CA GLY A 963 36.93 -8.44 5.88
C GLY A 963 36.42 -8.07 4.49
N GLN A 964 36.97 -7.03 3.86
CA GLN A 964 36.62 -6.67 2.49
C GLN A 964 36.97 -7.80 1.52
N SER A 965 38.17 -8.38 1.65
CA SER A 965 38.60 -9.51 0.83
C SER A 965 37.69 -10.73 1.02
N ALA A 966 37.25 -11.00 2.25
CA ALA A 966 36.29 -12.06 2.55
C ALA A 966 34.91 -11.79 1.90
N LEU A 967 34.44 -10.53 1.92
CA LEU A 967 33.21 -10.13 1.25
C LEU A 967 33.30 -10.24 -0.28
N VAL A 968 34.44 -9.90 -0.88
CA VAL A 968 34.69 -10.11 -2.32
C VAL A 968 34.51 -11.59 -2.66
N ILE A 969 35.10 -12.50 -1.88
CA ILE A 969 34.94 -13.95 -2.06
C ILE A 969 33.46 -14.34 -1.96
N LEU A 970 32.75 -13.90 -0.91
CA LEU A 970 31.34 -14.23 -0.69
C LEU A 970 30.44 -13.75 -1.82
N TYR A 971 30.69 -12.57 -2.39
CA TYR A 971 29.94 -12.04 -3.53
C TYR A 971 30.40 -12.62 -4.87
N GLY A 972 31.38 -13.52 -4.90
CA GLY A 972 31.90 -14.16 -6.12
C GLY A 972 32.75 -13.22 -6.97
N GLY A 973 33.59 -12.42 -6.31
CA GLY A 973 34.62 -11.60 -6.93
C GLY A 973 35.89 -12.37 -7.26
N GLU A 974 36.73 -11.73 -8.07
CA GLU A 974 38.02 -12.27 -8.53
C GLU A 974 39.13 -11.98 -7.49
N THR A 975 40.21 -12.75 -7.53
CA THR A 975 41.35 -12.56 -6.61
C THR A 975 42.01 -11.20 -6.85
N GLY A 976 42.12 -10.38 -5.81
CA GLY A 976 42.69 -9.04 -5.89
C GLY A 976 41.71 -7.94 -6.35
N GLU A 977 40.46 -8.29 -6.66
CA GLU A 977 39.40 -7.33 -7.01
C GLU A 977 38.91 -6.59 -5.75
N SER A 978 38.73 -5.27 -5.83
CA SER A 978 38.12 -4.50 -4.74
C SER A 978 36.59 -4.63 -4.74
N LEU A 979 35.93 -4.35 -3.60
CA LEU A 979 34.46 -4.37 -3.54
C LEU A 979 33.83 -3.36 -4.51
N ASP A 980 34.43 -2.18 -4.69
CA ASP A 980 33.92 -1.17 -5.61
C ASP A 980 34.04 -1.61 -7.08
N GLN A 981 35.15 -2.28 -7.44
CA GLN A 981 35.34 -2.88 -8.76
C GLN A 981 34.33 -4.01 -9.02
N LEU A 982 34.16 -4.91 -8.05
CA LEU A 982 33.17 -5.98 -8.08
C LEU A 982 31.76 -5.44 -8.23
N ARG A 983 31.45 -4.36 -7.51
CA ARG A 983 30.15 -3.67 -7.55
C ARG A 983 29.88 -3.12 -8.95
N TYR A 984 30.86 -2.46 -9.56
CA TYR A 984 30.76 -1.95 -10.94
C TYR A 984 30.62 -3.08 -11.97
N ARG A 985 31.44 -4.14 -11.87
CA ARG A 985 31.38 -5.29 -12.77
C ARG A 985 30.03 -6.01 -12.71
N LYS A 986 29.48 -6.24 -11.51
CA LYS A 986 28.15 -6.83 -11.35
C LYS A 986 27.03 -5.93 -11.83
N PHE A 987 27.16 -4.60 -11.69
CA PHE A 987 26.23 -3.66 -12.29
C PHE A 987 26.21 -3.81 -13.81
N ASN A 988 27.37 -3.75 -14.47
CA ASN A 988 27.47 -3.90 -15.92
C ASN A 988 26.90 -5.23 -16.41
N HIS A 989 27.24 -6.34 -15.75
CA HIS A 989 26.69 -7.65 -16.09
C HIS A 989 25.16 -7.65 -16.01
N LYS A 990 24.58 -7.10 -14.93
CA LYS A 990 23.12 -7.04 -14.75
C LYS A 990 22.44 -6.15 -15.79
N VAL A 991 23.07 -5.04 -16.19
CA VAL A 991 22.57 -4.18 -17.27
C VAL A 991 22.54 -4.93 -18.61
N LEU A 992 23.57 -5.71 -18.90
CA LEU A 992 23.67 -6.47 -20.16
C LEU A 992 22.69 -7.66 -20.22
N THR A 993 22.40 -8.32 -19.09
CA THR A 993 21.56 -9.54 -19.07
C THR A 993 20.07 -9.29 -18.84
N ASN A 994 19.65 -8.14 -18.30
CA ASN A 994 18.24 -7.84 -18.02
C ASN A 994 17.70 -6.76 -18.97
N SER A 995 17.09 -7.18 -20.09
CA SER A 995 16.49 -6.27 -21.08
C SER A 995 15.13 -5.67 -20.68
N LEU A 996 14.47 -6.16 -19.62
CA LEU A 996 13.09 -5.79 -19.24
C LEU A 996 12.93 -5.21 -17.81
N SER A 997 13.99 -5.17 -16.99
CA SER A 997 13.87 -4.68 -15.59
C SER A 997 15.08 -3.87 -15.13
N CYS A 998 14.84 -2.85 -14.29
CA CYS A 998 15.90 -1.99 -13.78
C CYS A 998 16.80 -2.71 -12.76
N VAL A 999 18.11 -2.39 -12.74
CA VAL A 999 19.05 -2.96 -11.76
C VAL A 999 18.70 -2.48 -10.35
N HIS A 1000 18.31 -3.41 -9.47
CA HIS A 1000 18.03 -3.12 -8.06
C HIS A 1000 19.33 -2.90 -7.27
N VAL A 1001 19.47 -1.75 -6.62
CA VAL A 1001 20.70 -1.33 -5.93
C VAL A 1001 21.09 -2.29 -4.79
N GLN A 1002 20.13 -2.83 -4.05
CA GLN A 1002 20.40 -3.80 -2.97
C GLN A 1002 21.02 -5.11 -3.47
N SER A 1003 20.86 -5.43 -4.76
CA SER A 1003 21.39 -6.66 -5.36
C SER A 1003 22.86 -6.57 -5.75
N LEU A 1004 23.49 -5.40 -5.52
CA LEU A 1004 24.92 -5.18 -5.70
C LEU A 1004 25.67 -5.40 -4.36
N PRO A 1005 26.96 -5.81 -4.39
CA PRO A 1005 27.81 -5.87 -3.19
C PRO A 1005 27.92 -4.50 -2.52
N PRO A 1006 28.10 -4.41 -1.19
CA PRO A 1006 28.30 -3.11 -0.51
C PRO A 1006 29.51 -2.36 -1.07
N THR A 1007 29.52 -1.03 -0.94
CA THR A 1007 30.75 -0.24 -1.19
C THR A 1007 31.85 -0.61 -0.21
N SER A 1008 33.11 -0.39 -0.57
CA SER A 1008 34.25 -0.64 0.31
C SER A 1008 34.08 0.04 1.66
N GLU A 1009 33.60 1.29 1.70
CA GLU A 1009 33.41 2.02 2.95
C GLU A 1009 32.28 1.44 3.82
N ALA A 1010 31.10 1.18 3.24
CA ALA A 1010 30.01 0.57 4.01
C ALA A 1010 30.40 -0.83 4.52
N ALA A 1011 31.19 -1.57 3.74
CA ALA A 1011 31.77 -2.84 4.13
C ALA A 1011 32.79 -2.69 5.27
N SER A 1012 33.64 -1.65 5.27
CA SER A 1012 34.56 -1.37 6.38
C SER A 1012 33.83 -1.24 7.71
N GLN A 1013 32.74 -0.45 7.74
CA GLN A 1013 31.94 -0.28 8.97
C GLN A 1013 31.27 -1.59 9.41
N HIS A 1014 30.82 -2.41 8.46
CA HIS A 1014 30.29 -3.74 8.76
C HIS A 1014 31.34 -4.71 9.31
N CYS A 1015 32.55 -4.70 8.75
CA CYS A 1015 33.67 -5.52 9.23
C CYS A 1015 34.09 -5.12 10.64
N LYS A 1016 34.15 -3.82 10.93
CA LYS A 1016 34.43 -3.32 12.29
C LYS A 1016 33.42 -3.83 13.32
N ARG A 1017 32.12 -3.76 13.00
CA ARG A 1017 31.07 -4.30 13.89
C ARG A 1017 31.18 -5.80 14.06
N ALA A 1018 31.49 -6.53 12.98
CA ALA A 1018 31.69 -7.97 13.04
C ALA A 1018 32.87 -8.35 13.94
N TYR A 1019 34.00 -7.64 13.82
CA TYR A 1019 35.15 -7.83 14.70
C TYR A 1019 34.79 -7.54 16.16
N TYR A 1020 34.16 -6.40 16.45
CA TYR A 1020 33.71 -6.07 17.80
C TYR A 1020 32.87 -7.18 18.42
N GLN A 1021 31.89 -7.70 17.67
CA GLN A 1021 31.04 -8.80 18.15
C GLN A 1021 31.83 -10.09 18.39
N ILE A 1022 32.79 -10.42 17.51
CA ILE A 1022 33.63 -11.61 17.68
C ILE A 1022 34.52 -11.48 18.91
N GLN A 1023 35.08 -10.31 19.16
CA GLN A 1023 35.89 -10.05 20.35
C GLN A 1023 35.04 -10.16 21.62
N GLU A 1024 33.78 -9.70 21.59
CA GLU A 1024 32.82 -9.87 22.69
C GLU A 1024 32.50 -11.34 22.98
N TRP A 1025 32.44 -12.17 21.93
CA TRP A 1025 32.17 -13.60 22.03
C TRP A 1025 33.35 -14.45 22.49
N THR A 1026 34.58 -14.02 22.18
CA THR A 1026 35.78 -14.87 22.28
C THR A 1026 36.73 -14.45 23.39
N ASN A 1027 36.68 -13.21 23.87
CA ASN A 1027 37.68 -12.66 24.78
C ASN A 1027 37.07 -11.91 25.97
N ASP A 1028 37.53 -12.24 27.18
CA ASP A 1028 37.10 -11.59 28.44
C ASP A 1028 37.58 -10.12 28.56
N SER A 1029 38.45 -9.67 27.65
CA SER A 1029 39.07 -8.33 27.67
C SER A 1029 38.32 -7.28 26.81
N VAL A 1030 37.09 -7.56 26.37
CA VAL A 1030 36.33 -6.66 25.46
C VAL A 1030 36.08 -5.27 26.04
N HIS A 1031 36.12 -5.12 27.36
CA HIS A 1031 35.99 -3.84 28.07
C HIS A 1031 37.07 -2.79 27.68
N MET A 1032 38.08 -3.17 26.89
CA MET A 1032 39.08 -2.26 26.33
C MET A 1032 38.75 -1.73 24.92
N LEU A 1033 37.71 -2.24 24.25
CA LEU A 1033 37.28 -1.76 22.94
C LEU A 1033 36.06 -0.84 23.07
N SER A 1034 36.14 0.36 22.50
CA SER A 1034 35.01 1.30 22.45
C SER A 1034 34.13 1.01 21.22
N PRO A 1035 32.80 0.80 21.37
CA PRO A 1035 31.90 0.60 20.23
C PRO A 1035 32.02 1.70 19.15
N SER A 1036 32.29 2.95 19.58
CA SER A 1036 32.42 4.10 18.70
C SER A 1036 33.59 4.00 17.72
N ASP A 1037 34.65 3.29 18.08
CA ASP A 1037 35.81 3.05 17.21
C ASP A 1037 35.56 1.90 16.21
N TRP A 1038 34.55 1.07 16.50
CA TRP A 1038 34.24 -0.16 15.79
C TRP A 1038 32.88 -0.16 15.08
N GLY A 1039 32.52 0.97 14.47
CA GLY A 1039 31.42 1.07 13.52
C GLY A 1039 30.05 1.38 14.14
N TRP A 1040 30.04 1.93 15.36
CA TRP A 1040 28.87 2.46 16.06
C TRP A 1040 29.01 3.96 16.34
N VAL A 1041 27.90 4.64 16.57
CA VAL A 1041 27.87 6.05 16.96
C VAL A 1041 26.75 6.27 17.97
N LEU A 1042 27.03 7.02 19.03
CA LEU A 1042 26.02 7.39 20.02
C LEU A 1042 25.10 8.48 19.46
N GLN A 1043 23.80 8.23 19.39
CA GLN A 1043 22.79 9.21 19.00
C GLN A 1043 21.69 9.29 20.07
N GLY A 1044 21.60 10.43 20.75
CA GLY A 1044 20.72 10.56 21.91
C GLY A 1044 21.15 9.63 23.04
N THR A 1045 20.28 8.71 23.43
CA THR A 1045 20.52 7.71 24.49
C THR A 1045 20.80 6.29 23.96
N SER A 1046 20.97 6.12 22.64
CA SER A 1046 21.09 4.80 22.01
C SER A 1046 22.32 4.71 21.07
N LEU A 1047 22.94 3.54 20.99
CA LEU A 1047 24.00 3.26 20.02
C LEU A 1047 23.40 2.89 18.65
N CYS A 1048 23.76 3.66 17.62
CA CYS A 1048 23.32 3.46 16.24
C CYS A 1048 24.49 2.96 15.36
N PRO A 1049 24.25 2.07 14.38
CA PRO A 1049 25.30 1.62 13.47
C PRO A 1049 25.71 2.72 12.49
N ILE A 1050 27.02 2.93 12.32
CA ILE A 1050 27.55 3.79 11.25
C ILE A 1050 27.32 3.08 9.92
N ARG A 1051 26.55 3.71 9.02
CA ARG A 1051 26.18 3.12 7.73
C ARG A 1051 27.30 3.25 6.71
N THR A 1052 27.82 4.46 6.57
CA THR A 1052 28.96 4.86 5.74
C THR A 1052 29.39 6.26 6.19
N ILE A 1053 30.67 6.59 6.01
CA ILE A 1053 31.19 7.95 6.27
C ILE A 1053 31.28 8.78 4.97
N LEU A 1054 31.13 8.14 3.81
CA LEU A 1054 31.11 8.84 2.53
C LEU A 1054 29.75 9.49 2.28
N PRO A 1055 29.71 10.62 1.55
CA PRO A 1055 28.44 11.19 1.09
C PRO A 1055 27.72 10.19 0.14
N PRO A 1056 26.43 10.39 -0.14
CA PRO A 1056 25.69 9.50 -1.04
C PRO A 1056 26.27 9.39 -2.46
N ALA A 1057 26.99 10.41 -2.93
CA ALA A 1057 27.63 10.47 -4.25
C ALA A 1057 28.80 11.47 -4.23
N PRO A 1058 29.67 11.51 -5.26
CA PRO A 1058 30.70 12.55 -5.40
C PRO A 1058 30.11 13.96 -5.41
N ASP A 1059 30.79 14.95 -4.82
CA ASP A 1059 30.30 16.34 -4.71
C ASP A 1059 29.95 16.96 -6.07
N ASN A 1060 30.80 16.75 -7.09
CA ASN A 1060 30.51 17.20 -8.45
C ASN A 1060 29.21 16.59 -8.99
N LEU A 1061 28.92 15.30 -8.71
CA LEU A 1061 27.67 14.64 -9.10
C LEU A 1061 26.46 15.15 -8.27
N LEU A 1062 26.67 15.48 -6.99
CA LEU A 1062 25.65 16.08 -6.12
C LEU A 1062 25.29 17.51 -6.56
N HIS A 1063 26.27 18.30 -7.02
CA HIS A 1063 26.07 19.68 -7.52
C HIS A 1063 25.50 19.74 -8.95
N VAL A 1064 25.63 18.65 -9.71
CA VAL A 1064 25.21 18.53 -11.11
C VAL A 1064 23.70 18.40 -11.31
N ILE A 1065 22.93 18.21 -10.23
CA ILE A 1065 21.51 17.87 -10.31
C ILE A 1065 20.66 18.95 -11.03
N ARG A 1066 21.18 20.18 -11.26
CA ARG A 1066 20.63 21.18 -12.20
C ARG A 1066 21.34 22.53 -12.12
N CYS A 1067 21.52 23.24 -13.23
CA CYS A 1067 21.70 24.69 -13.14
C CYS A 1067 20.38 25.37 -12.70
N LYS A 1068 20.48 26.40 -11.87
CA LYS A 1068 19.35 27.25 -11.42
C LYS A 1068 19.23 28.55 -12.24
N CYS A 1069 19.75 28.57 -13.47
CA CYS A 1069 19.78 29.76 -14.32
C CYS A 1069 18.35 30.23 -14.64
N LYS A 1070 18.08 31.52 -14.43
CA LYS A 1070 16.76 32.14 -14.68
C LYS A 1070 16.68 32.86 -16.03
N SER A 1071 17.83 33.25 -16.58
CA SER A 1071 18.03 33.80 -17.93
C SER A 1071 19.11 32.96 -18.62
N GLY A 1072 19.15 32.96 -19.96
CA GLY A 1072 19.92 32.05 -20.83
C GLY A 1072 21.29 31.57 -20.30
N CYS A 1073 21.67 30.34 -20.65
CA CYS A 1073 22.91 29.70 -20.17
C CYS A 1073 24.15 30.09 -20.97
N ASP A 1074 24.17 31.32 -21.49
CA ASP A 1074 25.12 31.79 -22.50
C ASP A 1074 26.43 32.28 -21.87
N THR A 1075 26.48 32.41 -20.55
CA THR A 1075 27.64 32.92 -19.80
C THR A 1075 28.16 31.91 -18.79
N ARG A 1076 29.42 32.07 -18.31
CA ARG A 1076 30.00 31.28 -17.21
C ARG A 1076 29.30 31.46 -15.85
N ARG A 1077 28.19 32.21 -15.79
CA ARG A 1077 27.27 32.21 -14.64
C ARG A 1077 26.41 30.96 -14.57
N CYS A 1078 26.23 30.26 -15.71
CA CYS A 1078 25.59 28.95 -15.70
C CYS A 1078 26.53 27.89 -15.12
N THR A 1079 26.08 27.18 -14.09
CA THR A 1079 26.89 26.14 -13.44
C THR A 1079 27.15 24.95 -14.36
N CYS A 1080 26.26 24.60 -15.30
CA CYS A 1080 26.55 23.60 -16.33
C CYS A 1080 27.68 24.09 -17.25
N ARG A 1081 27.54 25.28 -17.85
CA ARG A 1081 28.54 25.87 -18.76
C ARG A 1081 29.88 26.14 -18.08
N LYS A 1082 29.88 26.63 -16.84
CA LYS A 1082 31.09 26.91 -16.06
C LYS A 1082 31.95 25.66 -15.86
N ASN A 1083 31.29 24.51 -15.74
CA ASN A 1083 31.94 23.20 -15.57
C ASN A 1083 32.11 22.44 -16.89
N GLY A 1084 31.89 23.09 -18.05
CA GLY A 1084 32.08 22.47 -19.37
C GLY A 1084 31.01 21.46 -19.77
N LEU A 1085 29.82 21.52 -19.15
CA LEU A 1085 28.72 20.57 -19.36
C LEU A 1085 27.58 21.21 -20.15
N ASP A 1086 26.89 20.40 -20.96
CA ASP A 1086 25.62 20.78 -21.59
C ASP A 1086 24.46 20.76 -20.59
N CYS A 1087 23.52 21.69 -20.73
CA CYS A 1087 22.29 21.74 -19.97
C CYS A 1087 21.29 20.69 -20.46
N SER A 1088 20.79 19.85 -19.56
CA SER A 1088 19.81 18.79 -19.86
C SER A 1088 18.37 19.17 -19.47
N SER A 1089 17.42 18.30 -19.81
CA SER A 1089 16.00 18.38 -19.40
C SER A 1089 15.77 18.41 -17.89
N ALA A 1090 16.78 18.04 -17.09
CA ALA A 1090 16.74 18.11 -15.63
C ALA A 1090 17.08 19.51 -15.07
N CYS A 1091 17.66 20.42 -15.88
CA CYS A 1091 17.98 21.78 -15.46
C CYS A 1091 16.72 22.61 -15.22
N SER A 1092 16.70 23.45 -14.17
CA SER A 1092 15.45 23.97 -13.60
C SER A 1092 14.56 24.71 -14.61
N GLU A 1093 15.10 25.75 -15.24
CA GLU A 1093 14.35 26.59 -16.17
C GLU A 1093 14.72 26.30 -17.63
N CYS A 1094 15.99 26.05 -17.94
CA CYS A 1094 16.43 25.91 -19.33
C CYS A 1094 16.09 24.56 -19.96
N LYS A 1095 15.93 23.49 -19.15
CA LYS A 1095 15.45 22.15 -19.54
C LYS A 1095 16.03 21.56 -20.85
N GLY A 1096 17.23 21.97 -21.27
CA GLY A 1096 17.85 21.61 -22.55
C GLY A 1096 17.14 22.10 -23.82
N LEU A 1097 15.86 22.43 -23.78
CA LEU A 1097 15.02 22.63 -24.97
C LEU A 1097 15.12 24.04 -25.59
N ASN A 1098 15.59 25.05 -24.86
CA ASN A 1098 15.81 26.42 -25.35
C ASN A 1098 17.08 27.02 -24.73
N CYS A 1099 18.14 26.21 -24.67
CA CYS A 1099 19.37 26.54 -23.99
C CYS A 1099 20.52 26.68 -24.99
N SER A 1100 21.19 27.83 -25.01
CA SER A 1100 22.43 28.06 -25.80
C SER A 1100 23.61 27.16 -25.40
N ASN A 1101 23.45 26.41 -24.32
CA ASN A 1101 24.41 25.46 -23.77
C ASN A 1101 23.84 24.02 -23.81
N CYS A 1102 23.02 23.68 -24.81
CA CYS A 1102 22.55 22.32 -25.09
C CYS A 1102 23.11 21.83 -26.42
N LYS A 1103 23.34 20.52 -26.57
CA LYS A 1103 23.70 19.89 -27.84
C LYS A 1103 22.58 20.05 -28.87
N VAL A 1104 22.94 20.53 -30.07
CA VAL A 1104 22.12 20.41 -31.27
C VAL A 1104 22.19 18.94 -31.68
N LEU A 1105 21.05 18.26 -31.75
CA LEU A 1105 20.98 16.93 -32.34
C LEU A 1105 21.07 17.11 -33.85
N GLU A 1106 22.23 16.79 -34.43
CA GLU A 1106 22.32 16.52 -35.86
C GLU A 1106 21.54 15.24 -36.14
N ILE A 1107 20.37 15.40 -36.75
CA ILE A 1107 19.58 14.30 -37.29
C ILE A 1107 20.33 13.88 -38.56
N HIS A 1108 21.03 12.76 -38.50
CA HIS A 1108 21.47 12.06 -39.71
C HIS A 1108 20.22 11.47 -40.36
N GLU A 1109 19.80 12.08 -41.47
CA GLU A 1109 19.00 11.41 -42.50
C GLU A 1109 19.92 10.39 -43.17
N ASP A 1110 19.64 9.09 -42.99
CA ASP A 1110 20.20 8.06 -43.85
C ASP A 1110 19.05 7.24 -44.45
N GLU A 1111 19.11 7.19 -45.77
CA GLU A 1111 18.22 6.62 -46.77
C GLU A 1111 18.19 5.09 -46.74
N ASP A 1112 17.15 4.54 -47.36
CA ASP A 1112 16.97 3.20 -47.94
C ASP A 1112 18.14 2.18 -47.85
N ASP A 1113 17.84 0.94 -47.42
CA ASP A 1113 17.81 -0.20 -48.36
C ASP A 1113 17.44 -1.55 -47.71
N SER A 1114 16.43 -2.18 -48.33
CA SER A 1114 16.26 -3.61 -48.68
C SER A 1114 16.65 -4.77 -47.73
N ASP A 1115 15.66 -5.68 -47.62
CA ASP A 1115 15.74 -7.15 -47.70
C ASP A 1115 15.68 -8.03 -46.43
N ILE A 1116 14.51 -8.71 -46.37
CA ILE A 1116 14.04 -9.93 -45.66
C ILE A 1116 13.40 -9.74 -44.29
#